data_AF-A0AA39YPL2-F1
#
_entry.id   AF-A0AA39YPL2-F1
#
_cell.length_a   1.000
_cell.length_b   1.000
_cell.length_c   1.000
_cell.angle_alpha   90.00
_cell.angle_beta   90.00
_cell.angle_gamma   90.00
#
_symmetry.space_group_name_H-M   'P 1'
#
loop_
_entity.id
_entity.type
_entity.pdbx_description
1 polymer ?
#
loop_
_entity_poly.entity_id
_entity_poly.type
_entity_poly.pdbx_seq_one_letter_code
_entity_poly.pdbx_strand_id
1 'polypeptide(L)'
;MPLNTKDLREYRRDGKYMTPEQRMKLLKPYLPSPKPRTSAQRAEAKAREKKSRLGVRRFLRTQLHVLVFTIIHAFFSLYIRLRHAYHAVVNQIFSFLHHHHRTPELIQGDVKDLRRLPHHVSVILTIEDHGMGGAGLERLVNEAADIAAWCASAGIPELSIYEKTGILKGYISDTQRAMSQKLAGYFGPNYPSLSIRAPHIPAIETPASPHAVRGDGQGPKGLSVMLLSAEDGRDSIVDLTKTLTEMSQRSKLSTADISTELIDAELSESIMGEPDLLILFGPHVELSGYPPWQIRLTEIFHLQDNHRVGYRVFYRALVRYAQAQMRMGSADNAAAAGACPTWEPLAKREMTVFRPPIIRSGANALNRALFLKKVTIAAAAVNDNKNISKWRKELSATRKLIYAERISPIASHPDKTLAAQGRKCLLLGVDVKAEAPETWGPELEDGVRKEELAVMPYELQLDYDYWSYQDVMTSVLPEEFHGEIPTGFNTAGHVAHLNLREQYLPYKKLVAEVLLDKNPAIKTVINKVDNVGAESQFRTFQYEVLGGPGDLQVQVTENNCVFEFDYAKVYWNSKLETEHRRLVELFKPGEVVCDVMAGIGPFAVPAGKRGVFVWANDMNPESYKYLKQGVEKNKVTKFVRPFCEDGCTFIHKAADSVLNASEKGEYASVPQKRPFKSKPNTPAPKPIHVPIPPTISHFVMNLPATAIEFLGHYRGLYVGRESLFSPATSAKLPMIHVHCFSYKLDDDTPLKDICERITKYLGVTMSPGDPEQENCVAVHNVRDVAPAKRMFCASFRLPREVAFAPRS
;
A
#
# COMPACT_ATOMS: atom_id res chain seq x y z
N MET A 1 14.75 -32.40 -23.23
CA MET A 1 14.79 -33.04 -24.57
C MET A 1 13.37 -33.06 -25.12
N PRO A 2 13.15 -32.75 -26.40
CA PRO A 2 11.81 -32.86 -26.99
C PRO A 2 11.40 -34.34 -27.07
N LEU A 3 10.17 -34.64 -26.64
CA LEU A 3 9.53 -35.95 -26.79
C LEU A 3 9.35 -36.26 -28.28
N ASN A 4 9.50 -37.52 -28.69
CA ASN A 4 9.26 -37.94 -30.08
C ASN A 4 7.79 -37.67 -30.47
N THR A 5 7.54 -37.35 -31.74
CA THR A 5 6.21 -37.14 -32.34
C THR A 5 5.21 -38.28 -32.08
N LYS A 6 5.69 -39.51 -31.87
CA LYS A 6 4.83 -40.64 -31.46
C LYS A 6 4.31 -40.48 -30.02
N ASP A 7 5.19 -40.12 -29.09
CA ASP A 7 4.87 -39.90 -27.66
C ASP A 7 4.00 -38.65 -27.47
N LEU A 8 4.21 -37.62 -28.31
CA LEU A 8 3.38 -36.41 -28.38
C LEU A 8 1.94 -36.70 -28.83
N ARG A 9 1.73 -37.67 -29.74
CA ARG A 9 0.39 -38.10 -30.15
C ARG A 9 -0.30 -38.92 -29.07
N GLU A 10 0.45 -39.74 -28.34
CA GLU A 10 -0.06 -40.55 -27.23
C GLU A 10 -0.46 -39.70 -26.02
N TYR A 11 0.29 -38.62 -25.76
CA TYR A 11 -0.07 -37.61 -24.75
C TYR A 11 -1.37 -36.85 -25.08
N ARG A 12 -1.72 -36.71 -26.37
CA ARG A 12 -2.85 -35.90 -26.83
C ARG A 12 -4.08 -36.71 -27.27
N ARG A 13 -4.00 -38.03 -27.34
CA ARG A 13 -5.15 -38.86 -27.74
C ARG A 13 -6.11 -39.02 -26.56
N ASP A 14 -7.36 -38.66 -26.79
CA ASP A 14 -8.55 -39.01 -26.00
C ASP A 14 -8.94 -38.18 -24.78
N GLY A 15 -8.62 -36.88 -24.75
CA GLY A 15 -9.33 -35.90 -23.89
C GLY A 15 -9.37 -36.17 -22.37
N LYS A 16 -8.66 -37.19 -21.88
CA LYS A 16 -8.53 -37.60 -20.48
C LYS A 16 -7.06 -37.53 -20.08
N TYR A 17 -6.78 -36.85 -18.97
CA TYR A 17 -5.43 -36.67 -18.47
C TYR A 17 -4.80 -37.99 -17.99
N MET A 18 -3.57 -38.30 -18.44
CA MET A 18 -2.81 -39.48 -17.98
C MET A 18 -2.49 -39.40 -16.49
N THR A 19 -2.45 -40.57 -15.82
CA THR A 19 -2.10 -40.67 -14.39
C THR A 19 -0.60 -40.36 -14.15
N PRO A 20 -0.20 -39.97 -12.93
CA PRO A 20 1.19 -39.63 -12.62
C PRO A 20 2.19 -40.74 -12.95
N GLU A 21 1.81 -42.00 -12.71
CA GLU A 21 2.66 -43.17 -13.01
C GLU A 21 2.86 -43.36 -14.52
N GLN A 22 1.81 -43.13 -15.31
CA GLN A 22 1.89 -43.19 -16.78
C GLN A 22 2.78 -42.09 -17.33
N ARG A 23 2.69 -40.86 -16.78
CA ARG A 23 3.60 -39.75 -17.15
C ARG A 23 5.05 -40.06 -16.80
N MET A 24 5.30 -40.67 -15.64
CA MET A 24 6.65 -41.02 -15.21
C MET A 24 7.25 -42.13 -16.08
N LYS A 25 6.43 -43.08 -16.54
CA LYS A 25 6.85 -44.14 -17.47
C LYS A 25 7.20 -43.59 -18.86
N LEU A 26 6.45 -42.59 -19.34
CA LEU A 26 6.73 -41.84 -20.58
C LEU A 26 8.04 -41.06 -20.52
N LEU A 27 8.38 -40.51 -19.35
CA LEU A 27 9.60 -39.70 -19.16
C LEU A 27 10.86 -40.53 -18.88
N LYS A 28 10.71 -41.76 -18.38
CA LYS A 28 11.82 -42.63 -17.95
C LYS A 28 12.94 -42.85 -19.01
N PRO A 29 12.65 -43.00 -20.31
CA PRO A 29 13.69 -43.15 -21.34
C PRO A 29 14.50 -41.88 -21.61
N TYR A 30 13.96 -40.71 -21.23
CA TYR A 30 14.56 -39.39 -21.46
C TYR A 30 15.32 -38.84 -20.24
N LEU A 31 15.30 -39.58 -19.13
CA LEU A 31 16.05 -39.25 -17.92
C LEU A 31 17.47 -39.83 -18.01
N PRO A 32 18.52 -39.06 -17.65
CA PRO A 32 19.88 -39.56 -17.69
C PRO A 32 20.07 -40.73 -16.71
N SER A 33 20.67 -41.83 -17.18
CA SER A 33 21.01 -42.95 -16.33
C SER A 33 21.95 -42.49 -15.20
N PRO A 34 21.66 -42.77 -13.92
CA PRO A 34 22.55 -42.41 -12.83
C PRO A 34 23.90 -43.12 -13.03
N LYS A 35 25.00 -42.35 -13.08
CA LYS A 35 26.35 -42.90 -13.25
C LYS A 35 26.66 -43.87 -12.09
N PRO A 36 27.21 -45.06 -12.36
CA PRO A 36 27.62 -45.98 -11.29
C PRO A 36 28.78 -45.35 -10.52
N ARG A 37 28.59 -45.15 -9.21
CA ARG A 37 29.62 -44.63 -8.30
C ARG A 37 30.80 -45.62 -8.22
N THR A 38 32.02 -45.10 -8.30
CA THR A 38 33.24 -45.90 -8.15
C THR A 38 33.41 -46.43 -6.73
N SER A 39 34.17 -47.52 -6.55
CA SER A 39 34.42 -48.16 -5.24
C SER A 39 35.01 -47.19 -4.21
N ALA A 40 35.80 -46.20 -4.65
CA ALA A 40 36.31 -45.12 -3.81
C ALA A 40 35.20 -44.20 -3.26
N GLN A 41 34.20 -43.87 -4.08
CA GLN A 41 33.04 -43.05 -3.65
C GLN A 41 32.13 -43.81 -2.67
N ARG A 42 32.10 -45.15 -2.72
CA ARG A 42 31.40 -45.98 -1.70
C ARG A 42 32.16 -46.00 -0.37
N ALA A 43 33.49 -45.97 -0.39
CA ALA A 43 34.31 -45.91 0.82
C ALA A 43 34.20 -44.53 1.51
N GLU A 44 34.24 -43.43 0.76
CA GLU A 44 34.02 -42.08 1.30
C GLU A 44 32.59 -41.86 1.82
N ALA A 45 31.57 -42.43 1.14
CA ALA A 45 30.19 -42.37 1.63
C ALA A 45 30.02 -43.11 2.97
N LYS A 46 30.64 -44.28 3.13
CA LYS A 46 30.67 -45.02 4.41
C LYS A 46 31.49 -44.31 5.50
N ALA A 47 32.55 -43.58 5.13
CA ALA A 47 33.33 -42.77 6.05
C ALA A 47 32.56 -41.50 6.50
N ARG A 48 31.75 -40.90 5.62
CA ARG A 48 30.85 -39.77 5.94
C ARG A 48 29.67 -40.18 6.81
N GLU A 49 29.12 -41.38 6.62
CA GLU A 49 28.02 -41.88 7.47
C GLU A 49 28.44 -42.07 8.94
N LYS A 50 29.71 -42.38 9.21
CA LYS A 50 30.20 -42.57 10.60
C LYS A 50 30.52 -41.27 11.36
N LYS A 51 30.49 -40.09 10.72
CA LYS A 51 30.79 -38.79 11.36
C LYS A 51 29.63 -37.79 11.42
N SER A 52 28.39 -38.24 11.23
CA SER A 52 27.21 -37.47 11.65
C SER A 52 26.63 -38.09 12.92
N ARG A 53 27.24 -37.80 14.08
CA ARG A 53 26.53 -37.96 15.36
C ARG A 53 25.38 -36.95 15.38
N LEU A 54 24.21 -37.48 15.05
CA LEU A 54 22.86 -36.94 15.15
C LEU A 54 22.75 -35.44 15.46
N GLY A 55 22.28 -34.67 14.48
CA GLY A 55 21.69 -33.35 14.69
C GLY A 55 20.36 -33.43 15.43
N VAL A 56 20.28 -34.12 16.59
CA VAL A 56 19.09 -34.22 17.44
C VAL A 56 18.51 -32.83 17.69
N ARG A 57 19.36 -31.83 17.92
CA ARG A 57 18.91 -30.46 18.17
C ARG A 57 18.28 -29.77 16.95
N ARG A 58 18.78 -30.04 15.73
CA ARG A 58 18.21 -29.47 14.49
C ARG A 58 16.94 -30.21 14.09
N PHE A 59 16.93 -31.53 14.23
CA PHE A 59 15.75 -32.38 14.06
C PHE A 59 14.64 -32.02 15.06
N LEU A 60 14.95 -31.95 16.36
CA LEU A 60 14.00 -31.53 17.39
C LEU A 60 13.48 -30.12 17.17
N ARG A 61 14.32 -29.18 16.71
CA ARG A 61 13.86 -27.82 16.38
C ARG A 61 12.91 -27.80 15.18
N THR A 62 13.21 -28.56 14.13
CA THR A 62 12.31 -28.70 12.98
C THR A 62 11.02 -29.41 13.37
N GLN A 63 11.10 -30.49 14.15
CA GLN A 63 9.93 -31.20 14.66
C GLN A 63 9.09 -30.33 15.60
N LEU A 64 9.73 -29.48 16.43
CA LEU A 64 9.02 -28.50 17.26
C LEU A 64 8.33 -27.43 16.40
N HIS A 65 8.97 -26.92 15.36
CA HIS A 65 8.33 -25.97 14.44
C HIS A 65 7.16 -26.61 13.69
N VAL A 66 7.32 -27.83 13.19
CA VAL A 66 6.24 -28.58 12.54
C VAL A 66 5.12 -28.86 13.54
N LEU A 67 5.43 -29.31 14.75
CA LEU A 67 4.44 -29.56 15.80
C LEU A 67 3.67 -28.29 16.16
N VAL A 68 4.36 -27.18 16.40
CA VAL A 68 3.72 -25.89 16.71
C VAL A 68 2.87 -25.42 15.54
N PHE A 69 3.35 -25.50 14.31
CA PHE A 69 2.56 -25.17 13.12
C PHE A 69 1.33 -26.07 13.01
N THR A 70 1.48 -27.39 13.18
CA THR A 70 0.38 -28.34 13.12
C THR A 70 -0.64 -28.10 14.24
N ILE A 71 -0.19 -27.78 15.45
CA ILE A 71 -1.08 -27.43 16.57
C ILE A 71 -1.85 -26.16 16.25
N ILE A 72 -1.17 -25.07 15.87
CA ILE A 72 -1.81 -23.81 15.50
C ILE A 72 -2.78 -24.02 14.34
N HIS A 73 -2.35 -24.69 13.27
CA HIS A 73 -3.18 -24.97 12.11
C HIS A 73 -4.37 -25.86 12.46
N ALA A 74 -4.20 -26.86 13.34
CA ALA A 74 -5.29 -27.72 13.81
C ALA A 74 -6.30 -26.93 14.65
N PHE A 75 -5.84 -26.07 15.57
CA PHE A 75 -6.71 -25.18 16.35
C PHE A 75 -7.47 -24.20 15.46
N PHE A 76 -6.80 -23.51 14.53
CA PHE A 76 -7.46 -22.61 13.59
C PHE A 76 -8.42 -23.35 12.66
N SER A 77 -8.03 -24.51 12.13
CA SER A 77 -8.90 -25.34 11.29
C SER A 77 -10.11 -25.90 12.05
N LEU A 78 -9.94 -26.25 13.32
CA LEU A 78 -11.04 -26.68 14.19
C LEU A 78 -11.96 -25.50 14.50
N TYR A 79 -11.40 -24.34 14.86
CA TYR A 79 -12.15 -23.11 15.10
C TYR A 79 -12.98 -22.69 13.88
N ILE A 80 -12.35 -22.63 12.69
CA ILE A 80 -13.04 -22.27 11.44
C ILE A 80 -14.16 -23.27 11.14
N ARG A 81 -13.90 -24.58 11.25
CA ARG A 81 -14.93 -25.61 11.01
C ARG A 81 -16.07 -25.54 12.03
N LEU A 82 -15.77 -25.32 13.30
CA LEU A 82 -16.79 -25.13 14.34
C LEU A 82 -17.58 -23.86 14.11
N ARG A 83 -16.94 -22.74 13.72
CA ARG A 83 -17.62 -21.49 13.36
C ARG A 83 -18.54 -21.68 12.16
N HIS A 84 -18.05 -22.31 11.08
CA HIS A 84 -18.84 -22.61 9.90
C HIS A 84 -20.01 -23.54 10.24
N ALA A 85 -19.78 -24.59 11.03
CA ALA A 85 -20.84 -25.50 11.46
C ALA A 85 -21.87 -24.77 12.34
N TYR A 86 -21.43 -23.94 13.27
CA TYR A 86 -22.30 -23.11 14.11
C TYR A 86 -23.13 -22.15 13.25
N HIS A 87 -22.51 -21.40 12.35
CA HIS A 87 -23.20 -20.48 11.44
C HIS A 87 -24.14 -21.21 10.47
N ALA A 88 -23.75 -22.37 9.94
CA ALA A 88 -24.61 -23.19 9.09
C ALA A 88 -25.83 -23.70 9.85
N VAL A 89 -25.64 -24.24 11.06
CA VAL A 89 -26.74 -24.73 11.92
C VAL A 89 -27.63 -23.58 12.35
N VAL A 90 -27.08 -22.45 12.80
CA VAL A 90 -27.83 -21.26 13.17
C VAL A 90 -28.60 -20.73 11.95
N ASN A 91 -27.98 -20.57 10.79
CA ASN A 91 -28.66 -20.11 9.59
C ASN A 91 -29.75 -21.09 9.13
N GLN A 92 -29.53 -22.40 9.25
CA GLN A 92 -30.53 -23.41 8.90
C GLN A 92 -31.70 -23.38 9.89
N ILE A 93 -31.44 -23.31 11.20
CA ILE A 93 -32.46 -23.19 12.25
C ILE A 93 -33.26 -21.91 12.08
N PHE A 94 -32.62 -20.77 11.82
CA PHE A 94 -33.30 -19.51 11.55
C PHE A 94 -34.09 -19.55 10.23
N SER A 95 -33.58 -20.21 9.18
CA SER A 95 -34.31 -20.42 7.92
C SER A 95 -35.58 -21.26 8.13
N PHE A 96 -35.52 -22.30 8.95
CA PHE A 96 -36.68 -23.10 9.33
C PHE A 96 -37.65 -22.37 10.28
N LEU A 97 -37.14 -21.63 11.27
CA LEU A 97 -37.97 -20.83 12.18
C LEU A 97 -38.62 -19.63 11.48
N HIS A 98 -37.98 -19.08 10.45
CA HIS A 98 -38.47 -17.95 9.65
C HIS A 98 -38.92 -18.39 8.24
N HIS A 99 -39.41 -19.63 8.10
CA HIS A 99 -40.00 -20.15 6.86
C HIS A 99 -41.26 -19.35 6.41
N HIS A 100 -41.65 -18.33 7.18
CA HIS A 100 -42.82 -17.47 7.05
C HIS A 100 -42.67 -16.30 6.04
N HIS A 101 -41.48 -15.98 5.50
CA HIS A 101 -41.25 -14.84 4.60
C HIS A 101 -41.85 -14.97 3.17
N ARG A 102 -42.77 -15.91 2.95
CA ARG A 102 -43.47 -16.07 1.67
C ARG A 102 -44.69 -15.15 1.51
N THR A 103 -44.98 -14.33 2.51
CA THR A 103 -46.08 -13.37 2.46
C THR A 103 -45.54 -11.93 2.51
N PRO A 104 -46.04 -11.02 1.66
CA PRO A 104 -45.60 -9.63 1.60
C PRO A 104 -45.74 -8.89 2.94
N GLU A 105 -46.78 -9.17 3.72
CA GLU A 105 -47.10 -8.46 4.96
C GLU A 105 -46.00 -8.63 6.02
N LEU A 106 -45.35 -9.79 6.04
CA LEU A 106 -44.28 -10.08 6.99
C LEU A 106 -42.98 -9.37 6.60
N ILE A 107 -42.64 -9.37 5.31
CA ILE A 107 -41.48 -8.62 4.82
C ILE A 107 -41.68 -7.11 5.04
N GLN A 108 -42.90 -6.61 4.79
CA GLN A 108 -43.26 -5.22 5.10
C GLN A 108 -43.14 -4.91 6.60
N GLY A 109 -43.57 -5.84 7.46
CA GLY A 109 -43.40 -5.74 8.91
C GLY A 109 -41.93 -5.66 9.33
N ASP A 110 -41.06 -6.49 8.75
CA ASP A 110 -39.62 -6.53 9.05
C ASP A 110 -38.92 -5.21 8.70
N VAL A 111 -39.34 -4.55 7.61
CA VAL A 111 -38.70 -3.32 7.12
C VAL A 111 -39.35 -2.03 7.65
N LYS A 112 -40.53 -2.11 8.26
CA LYS A 112 -41.34 -0.95 8.71
C LYS A 112 -40.57 0.00 9.62
N ASP A 113 -39.76 -0.54 10.52
CA ASP A 113 -39.00 0.23 11.53
C ASP A 113 -37.60 0.64 11.03
N LEU A 114 -37.24 0.31 9.79
CA LEU A 114 -35.96 0.73 9.21
C LEU A 114 -35.99 2.22 8.87
N ARG A 115 -34.97 2.95 9.33
CA ARG A 115 -34.86 4.41 9.15
C ARG A 115 -34.85 4.87 7.69
N ARG A 116 -34.43 4.00 6.77
CA ARG A 116 -34.39 4.23 5.32
C ARG A 116 -34.29 2.91 4.60
N LEU A 117 -34.74 2.90 3.35
CA LEU A 117 -34.61 1.79 2.41
C LEU A 117 -33.85 2.26 1.15
N PRO A 118 -33.09 1.38 0.50
CA PRO A 118 -32.50 1.68 -0.79
C PRO A 118 -33.62 1.81 -1.84
N HIS A 119 -33.47 2.78 -2.74
CA HIS A 119 -34.30 2.90 -3.94
C HIS A 119 -33.89 1.86 -4.99
N HIS A 120 -32.58 1.65 -5.13
CA HIS A 120 -32.01 0.70 -6.08
C HIS A 120 -31.11 -0.32 -5.37
N VAL A 121 -31.50 -1.59 -5.46
CA VAL A 121 -30.68 -2.72 -4.98
C VAL A 121 -30.06 -3.43 -6.16
N SER A 122 -28.77 -3.73 -6.07
CA SER A 122 -28.11 -4.64 -6.99
C SER A 122 -27.65 -5.91 -6.28
N VAL A 123 -27.65 -7.03 -7.00
CA VAL A 123 -27.17 -8.33 -6.49
C VAL A 123 -26.22 -8.99 -7.49
N ILE A 124 -25.23 -9.74 -6.98
CA ILE A 124 -24.37 -10.61 -7.80
C ILE A 124 -24.76 -12.06 -7.54
N LEU A 125 -25.19 -12.74 -8.60
CA LEU A 125 -25.51 -14.17 -8.59
C LEU A 125 -24.48 -14.95 -9.41
N THR A 126 -24.23 -16.19 -9.00
CA THR A 126 -23.28 -17.09 -9.65
C THR A 126 -23.94 -18.43 -9.93
N ILE A 127 -23.75 -18.96 -11.13
CA ILE A 127 -24.16 -20.33 -11.45
C ILE A 127 -23.17 -21.31 -10.81
N GLU A 128 -23.65 -22.19 -9.92
CA GLU A 128 -22.85 -23.28 -9.34
C GLU A 128 -22.75 -24.42 -10.38
N ASP A 129 -21.61 -24.48 -11.08
CA ASP A 129 -21.38 -25.46 -12.15
C ASP A 129 -20.99 -26.83 -11.55
N HIS A 130 -22.01 -27.62 -11.22
CA HIS A 130 -21.86 -29.05 -10.96
C HIS A 130 -22.35 -29.82 -12.18
N GLY A 131 -21.62 -29.70 -13.29
CA GLY A 131 -21.94 -30.26 -14.60
C GLY A 131 -22.81 -31.52 -14.58
N MET A 132 -24.13 -31.33 -14.75
CA MET A 132 -25.17 -32.28 -15.17
C MET A 132 -26.52 -31.52 -15.21
N GLY A 133 -26.95 -31.05 -16.39
CA GLY A 133 -28.33 -30.61 -16.65
C GLY A 133 -28.72 -29.17 -16.26
N GLY A 134 -29.83 -28.68 -16.81
CA GLY A 134 -30.37 -27.31 -16.62
C GLY A 134 -30.80 -26.94 -15.19
N ALA A 135 -30.52 -27.79 -14.19
CA ALA A 135 -30.86 -27.56 -12.79
C ALA A 135 -30.14 -26.35 -12.18
N GLY A 136 -28.90 -26.06 -12.61
CA GLY A 136 -28.17 -24.86 -12.18
C GLY A 136 -28.83 -23.56 -12.66
N LEU A 137 -29.31 -23.54 -13.91
CA LEU A 137 -30.06 -22.42 -14.47
C LEU A 137 -31.42 -22.26 -13.79
N GLU A 138 -32.15 -23.35 -13.58
CA GLU A 138 -33.44 -23.31 -12.87
C GLU A 138 -33.30 -22.76 -11.45
N ARG A 139 -32.24 -23.16 -10.72
CA ARG A 139 -31.93 -22.61 -9.41
C ARG A 139 -31.61 -21.11 -9.48
N LEU A 140 -30.77 -20.69 -10.41
CA LEU A 140 -30.40 -19.29 -10.60
C LEU A 140 -31.62 -18.40 -10.92
N VAL A 141 -32.50 -18.86 -11.81
CA VAL A 141 -33.76 -18.19 -12.15
C VAL A 141 -34.69 -18.10 -10.93
N ASN A 142 -34.78 -19.17 -10.13
CA ASN A 142 -35.55 -19.17 -8.89
C ASN A 142 -34.98 -18.20 -7.85
N GLU A 143 -33.66 -18.16 -7.67
CA GLU A 143 -32.98 -17.22 -6.76
C GLU A 143 -33.22 -15.77 -7.18
N ALA A 144 -33.14 -15.48 -8.49
CA ALA A 144 -33.49 -14.17 -9.04
C ALA A 144 -34.97 -13.80 -8.78
N ALA A 145 -35.90 -14.75 -8.94
CA ALA A 145 -37.32 -14.56 -8.67
C ALA A 145 -37.63 -14.37 -7.17
N ASP A 146 -36.93 -15.06 -6.28
CA ASP A 146 -37.05 -14.87 -4.84
C ASP A 146 -36.61 -13.46 -4.43
N ILE A 147 -35.46 -12.98 -4.93
CA ILE A 147 -34.97 -11.62 -4.65
C ILE A 147 -35.94 -10.56 -5.20
N ALA A 148 -36.48 -10.75 -6.40
CA ALA A 148 -37.48 -9.86 -6.97
C ALA A 148 -38.74 -9.77 -6.09
N ALA A 149 -39.23 -10.90 -5.58
CA ALA A 149 -40.35 -10.92 -4.65
C ALA A 149 -40.02 -10.18 -3.34
N TRP A 150 -38.82 -10.37 -2.78
CA TRP A 150 -38.40 -9.67 -1.56
C TRP A 150 -38.27 -8.16 -1.76
N CYS A 151 -37.70 -7.71 -2.88
CA CYS A 151 -37.63 -6.28 -3.21
C CYS A 151 -39.02 -5.67 -3.37
N ALA A 152 -39.91 -6.32 -4.12
CA ALA A 152 -41.29 -5.88 -4.29
C ALA A 152 -42.04 -5.82 -2.94
N SER A 153 -41.88 -6.83 -2.09
CA SER A 153 -42.52 -6.86 -0.76
C SER A 153 -41.94 -5.79 0.17
N ALA A 154 -40.64 -5.52 0.12
CA ALA A 154 -40.01 -4.47 0.91
C ALA A 154 -40.31 -3.04 0.39
N GLY A 155 -40.94 -2.89 -0.77
CA GLY A 155 -41.23 -1.60 -1.40
C GLY A 155 -40.05 -0.95 -2.12
N ILE A 156 -39.08 -1.76 -2.55
CA ILE A 156 -37.88 -1.34 -3.29
C ILE A 156 -38.24 -1.35 -4.79
N PRO A 157 -38.20 -0.20 -5.49
CA PRO A 157 -38.71 -0.09 -6.86
C PRO A 157 -37.74 -0.58 -7.94
N GLU A 158 -36.43 -0.60 -7.70
CA GLU A 158 -35.44 -0.99 -8.71
C GLU A 158 -34.50 -2.10 -8.22
N LEU A 159 -34.34 -3.14 -9.05
CA LEU A 159 -33.48 -4.30 -8.80
C LEU A 159 -32.58 -4.56 -10.00
N SER A 160 -31.26 -4.54 -9.81
CA SER A 160 -30.30 -5.04 -10.81
C SER A 160 -29.74 -6.40 -10.40
N ILE A 161 -29.72 -7.35 -11.33
CA ILE A 161 -29.22 -8.71 -11.13
C ILE A 161 -28.06 -8.92 -12.09
N TYR A 162 -26.85 -8.99 -11.54
CA TYR A 162 -25.66 -9.30 -12.32
C TYR A 162 -25.32 -10.78 -12.24
N GLU A 163 -25.16 -11.40 -13.41
CA GLU A 163 -24.58 -12.72 -13.56
C GLU A 163 -23.52 -12.68 -14.67
N LYS A 164 -22.31 -13.12 -14.33
CA LYS A 164 -21.10 -12.89 -15.15
C LYS A 164 -21.24 -13.36 -16.60
N THR A 165 -21.81 -14.54 -16.83
CA THR A 165 -21.87 -15.18 -18.16
C THR A 165 -22.97 -14.60 -19.06
N GLY A 166 -23.93 -13.87 -18.49
CA GLY A 166 -25.09 -13.35 -19.22
C GLY A 166 -26.16 -14.40 -19.53
N ILE A 167 -26.11 -15.56 -18.88
CA ILE A 167 -27.09 -16.64 -19.14
C ILE A 167 -28.52 -16.17 -18.85
N LEU A 168 -28.74 -15.37 -17.80
CA LEU A 168 -30.05 -14.83 -17.47
C LEU A 168 -30.62 -13.91 -18.57
N LYS A 169 -29.76 -13.17 -19.28
CA LYS A 169 -30.18 -12.35 -20.43
C LYS A 169 -30.63 -13.23 -21.59
N GLY A 170 -29.92 -14.32 -21.85
CA GLY A 170 -30.30 -15.31 -22.86
C GLY A 170 -31.65 -15.97 -22.58
N TYR A 171 -32.07 -16.02 -21.31
CA TYR A 171 -33.34 -16.58 -20.83
C TYR A 171 -34.25 -15.52 -20.21
N ILE A 172 -34.25 -14.28 -20.72
CA ILE A 172 -35.01 -13.16 -20.14
C ILE A 172 -36.51 -13.45 -20.03
N SER A 173 -37.12 -14.09 -21.03
CA SER A 173 -38.55 -14.45 -21.03
C SER A 173 -38.89 -15.50 -19.98
N ASP A 174 -38.03 -16.50 -19.79
CA ASP A 174 -38.24 -17.53 -18.77
C ASP A 174 -38.03 -16.96 -17.35
N THR A 175 -37.05 -16.07 -17.21
CA THR A 175 -36.77 -15.33 -15.97
C THR A 175 -37.96 -14.43 -15.60
N GLN A 176 -38.51 -13.70 -16.56
CA GLN A 176 -39.70 -12.87 -16.40
C GLN A 176 -40.91 -13.69 -15.96
N ARG A 177 -41.15 -14.84 -16.61
CA ARG A 177 -42.26 -15.73 -16.28
C ARG A 177 -42.13 -16.26 -14.86
N ALA A 178 -40.93 -16.70 -14.47
CA ALA A 178 -40.65 -17.18 -13.12
C ALA A 178 -40.85 -16.09 -12.06
N MET A 179 -40.35 -14.87 -12.29
CA MET A 179 -40.56 -13.71 -11.42
C MET A 179 -42.05 -13.37 -11.29
N SER A 180 -42.79 -13.31 -12.40
CA SER A 180 -44.22 -13.00 -12.41
C SER A 180 -45.04 -14.06 -11.65
N GLN A 181 -44.76 -15.34 -11.87
CA GLN A 181 -45.38 -16.44 -11.12
C GLN A 181 -45.07 -16.35 -9.62
N LYS A 182 -43.84 -15.99 -9.26
CA LYS A 182 -43.43 -15.83 -7.87
C LYS A 182 -44.14 -14.66 -7.21
N LEU A 183 -44.22 -13.51 -7.88
CA LEU A 183 -44.96 -12.33 -7.41
C LEU A 183 -46.44 -12.64 -7.24
N ALA A 184 -47.07 -13.32 -8.20
CA ALA A 184 -48.46 -13.79 -8.07
C ALA A 184 -48.64 -14.76 -6.88
N GLY A 185 -47.64 -15.59 -6.60
CA GLY A 185 -47.64 -16.48 -5.43
C GLY A 185 -47.54 -15.74 -4.09
N TYR A 186 -46.80 -14.62 -4.03
CA TYR A 186 -46.64 -13.81 -2.81
C TYR A 186 -47.86 -12.90 -2.58
N PHE A 187 -48.27 -12.14 -3.60
CA PHE A 187 -49.28 -11.09 -3.49
C PHE A 187 -50.69 -11.54 -3.87
N GLY A 188 -50.86 -12.80 -4.30
CA GLY A 188 -52.13 -13.35 -4.76
C GLY A 188 -52.70 -12.55 -5.94
N PRO A 189 -54.00 -12.24 -5.95
CA PRO A 189 -54.65 -11.54 -7.05
C PRO A 189 -54.26 -10.06 -7.19
N ASN A 190 -53.45 -9.49 -6.29
CA ASN A 190 -53.06 -8.06 -6.29
C ASN A 190 -51.54 -7.86 -6.44
N TYR A 191 -50.90 -8.58 -7.36
CA TYR A 191 -49.45 -8.48 -7.58
C TYR A 191 -49.03 -7.18 -8.31
N PRO A 192 -47.83 -6.63 -8.00
CA PRO A 192 -47.32 -5.41 -8.63
C PRO A 192 -46.99 -5.61 -10.11
N SER A 193 -46.97 -4.52 -10.89
CA SER A 193 -46.41 -4.56 -12.24
C SER A 193 -44.92 -4.88 -12.21
N LEU A 194 -44.47 -5.65 -13.19
CA LEU A 194 -43.07 -6.05 -13.36
C LEU A 194 -42.59 -5.59 -14.73
N SER A 195 -41.52 -4.80 -14.77
CA SER A 195 -40.80 -4.48 -16.00
C SER A 195 -39.42 -5.10 -15.91
N ILE A 196 -39.06 -5.98 -16.85
CA ILE A 196 -37.70 -6.54 -16.93
C ILE A 196 -37.00 -6.01 -18.17
N ARG A 197 -35.75 -5.56 -18.02
CA ARG A 197 -34.91 -5.04 -19.10
C ARG A 197 -33.49 -5.58 -19.01
N ALA A 198 -32.76 -5.49 -20.10
CA ALA A 198 -31.31 -5.68 -20.12
C ALA A 198 -30.72 -4.70 -21.14
N PRO A 199 -29.45 -4.30 -21.02
CA PRO A 199 -28.80 -3.45 -22.03
C PRO A 199 -28.97 -4.05 -23.43
N HIS A 200 -29.39 -3.22 -24.39
CA HIS A 200 -29.69 -3.59 -25.78
C HIS A 200 -30.85 -4.58 -26.01
N ILE A 201 -31.62 -4.93 -24.96
CA ILE A 201 -32.83 -5.77 -25.06
C ILE A 201 -34.03 -4.93 -24.61
N PRO A 202 -35.10 -4.80 -25.44
CA PRO A 202 -36.27 -4.01 -25.06
C PRO A 202 -36.94 -4.56 -23.80
N ALA A 203 -37.54 -3.67 -23.02
CA ALA A 203 -38.21 -4.04 -21.78
C ALA A 203 -39.43 -4.94 -22.05
N ILE A 204 -39.59 -5.98 -21.23
CA ILE A 204 -40.77 -6.84 -21.21
C ILE A 204 -41.62 -6.43 -20.01
N GLU A 205 -42.81 -5.91 -20.27
CA GLU A 205 -43.73 -5.45 -19.23
C GLU A 205 -44.82 -6.49 -18.93
N THR A 206 -45.07 -6.68 -17.65
CA THR A 206 -46.19 -7.47 -17.14
C THR A 206 -47.16 -6.50 -16.46
N PRO A 207 -48.36 -6.29 -17.02
CA PRO A 207 -49.33 -5.38 -16.43
C PRO A 207 -49.73 -5.87 -15.03
N ALA A 208 -49.96 -4.92 -14.11
CA ALA A 208 -50.48 -5.23 -12.79
C ALA A 208 -51.87 -5.89 -12.90
N SER A 209 -52.25 -6.67 -11.89
CA SER A 209 -53.57 -7.32 -11.88
C SER A 209 -54.72 -6.29 -11.97
N PRO A 210 -55.78 -6.56 -12.76
CA PRO A 210 -56.93 -5.66 -12.92
C PRO A 210 -57.71 -5.39 -11.61
N HIS A 211 -57.48 -6.17 -10.55
CA HIS A 211 -58.08 -5.98 -9.23
C HIS A 211 -57.29 -5.05 -8.29
N ALA A 212 -56.09 -4.61 -8.66
CA ALA A 212 -55.23 -3.73 -7.85
C ALA A 212 -55.75 -2.28 -7.74
N VAL A 213 -56.85 -1.93 -8.43
CA VAL A 213 -57.44 -0.57 -8.46
C VAL A 213 -58.75 -0.53 -7.67
N ARG A 214 -58.76 -0.92 -6.39
CA ARG A 214 -59.87 -0.57 -5.47
C ARG A 214 -59.39 -0.44 -4.02
N GLY A 215 -59.40 0.79 -3.51
CA GLY A 215 -59.28 1.14 -2.09
C GLY A 215 -57.97 1.86 -1.73
N ASP A 216 -58.08 3.11 -1.29
CA ASP A 216 -57.05 3.97 -0.68
C ASP A 216 -55.69 4.09 -1.37
N GLY A 217 -55.60 4.81 -2.50
CA GLY A 217 -54.46 5.66 -2.91
C GLY A 217 -53.01 5.13 -2.94
N GLN A 218 -52.74 3.90 -2.54
CA GLN A 218 -51.43 3.24 -2.45
C GLN A 218 -51.59 1.82 -2.98
N GLY A 219 -51.79 1.70 -4.30
CA GLY A 219 -51.59 0.43 -4.99
C GLY A 219 -50.11 0.00 -4.88
N PRO A 220 -49.81 -1.31 -5.00
CA PRO A 220 -48.44 -1.80 -4.94
C PRO A 220 -47.60 -1.15 -6.05
N LYS A 221 -46.52 -0.46 -5.64
CA LYS A 221 -45.58 0.20 -6.57
C LYS A 221 -44.93 -0.86 -7.45
N GLY A 222 -44.83 -0.61 -8.76
CA GLY A 222 -44.21 -1.53 -9.71
C GLY A 222 -42.73 -1.77 -9.42
N LEU A 223 -42.22 -2.93 -9.85
CA LEU A 223 -40.81 -3.32 -9.75
C LEU A 223 -40.16 -3.27 -11.13
N SER A 224 -39.06 -2.53 -11.27
CA SER A 224 -38.17 -2.59 -12.43
C SER A 224 -36.99 -3.51 -12.13
N VAL A 225 -36.78 -4.51 -12.99
CA VAL A 225 -35.69 -5.47 -12.89
C VAL A 225 -34.76 -5.32 -14.09
N MET A 226 -33.47 -5.28 -13.83
CA MET A 226 -32.44 -5.14 -14.85
C MET A 226 -31.46 -6.32 -14.79
N LEU A 227 -31.27 -7.01 -15.91
CA LEU A 227 -30.34 -8.13 -16.02
C LEU A 227 -29.02 -7.67 -16.63
N LEU A 228 -27.91 -7.95 -15.93
CA LEU A 228 -26.57 -7.50 -16.28
C LEU A 228 -25.58 -8.65 -16.41
N SER A 229 -24.54 -8.47 -17.22
CA SER A 229 -23.44 -9.41 -17.45
C SER A 229 -22.08 -8.71 -17.52
N ALA A 230 -21.00 -9.48 -17.61
CA ALA A 230 -19.64 -8.92 -17.69
C ALA A 230 -19.43 -7.99 -18.90
N GLU A 231 -20.16 -8.23 -19.99
CA GLU A 231 -20.13 -7.42 -21.22
C GLU A 231 -20.73 -6.01 -21.00
N ASP A 232 -21.64 -5.85 -20.03
CA ASP A 232 -22.17 -4.52 -19.64
C ASP A 232 -21.21 -3.74 -18.75
N GLY A 233 -20.10 -4.37 -18.37
CA GLY A 233 -18.98 -3.73 -17.74
C GLY A 233 -18.09 -3.12 -18.80
N ARG A 234 -16.79 -3.37 -18.69
CA ARG A 234 -15.72 -2.63 -19.41
C ARG A 234 -15.96 -2.50 -20.90
N ASP A 235 -16.59 -3.49 -21.52
CA ASP A 235 -16.83 -3.51 -22.97
C ASP A 235 -17.82 -2.40 -23.38
N SER A 236 -18.83 -2.07 -22.58
CA SER A 236 -19.73 -0.94 -22.85
C SER A 236 -19.03 0.42 -22.80
N ILE A 237 -18.04 0.62 -21.93
CA ILE A 237 -17.20 1.84 -21.98
C ILE A 237 -16.41 1.89 -23.28
N VAL A 238 -15.85 0.76 -23.70
CA VAL A 238 -15.10 0.68 -24.95
C VAL A 238 -16.00 1.01 -26.14
N ASP A 239 -17.22 0.52 -26.16
CA ASP A 239 -18.17 0.77 -27.24
C ASP A 239 -18.72 2.19 -27.24
N LEU A 240 -19.00 2.78 -26.07
CA LEU A 240 -19.32 4.21 -25.97
C LEU A 240 -18.14 5.07 -26.45
N THR A 241 -16.92 4.73 -26.07
CA THR A 241 -15.71 5.45 -26.51
C THR A 241 -15.55 5.38 -28.02
N LYS A 242 -15.74 4.21 -28.64
CA LYS A 242 -15.73 4.08 -30.11
C LYS A 242 -16.80 4.95 -30.74
N THR A 243 -18.03 4.91 -30.22
CA THR A 243 -19.17 5.66 -30.75
C THR A 243 -18.93 7.17 -30.70
N LEU A 244 -18.52 7.70 -29.54
CA LEU A 244 -18.20 9.11 -29.37
C LEU A 244 -17.04 9.56 -30.27
N THR A 245 -16.02 8.70 -30.41
CA THR A 245 -14.87 8.95 -31.31
C THR A 245 -15.30 9.00 -32.78
N GLU A 246 -16.14 8.06 -33.23
CA GLU A 246 -16.67 8.04 -34.59
C GLU A 246 -17.58 9.25 -34.87
N MET A 247 -18.43 9.62 -33.91
CA MET A 247 -19.27 10.82 -34.02
C MET A 247 -18.43 12.09 -34.13
N SER A 248 -17.33 12.17 -33.38
CA SER A 248 -16.40 13.28 -33.46
C SER A 248 -15.64 13.31 -34.79
N GLN A 249 -15.14 12.16 -35.26
CA GLN A 249 -14.48 12.05 -36.58
C GLN A 249 -15.40 12.44 -37.73
N ARG A 250 -16.70 12.15 -37.61
CA ARG A 250 -17.74 12.55 -38.59
C ARG A 250 -18.25 13.98 -38.39
N SER A 251 -17.62 14.76 -37.50
CA SER A 251 -18.00 16.14 -37.16
C SER A 251 -19.46 16.30 -36.69
N LYS A 252 -20.04 15.23 -36.11
CA LYS A 252 -21.38 15.26 -35.50
C LYS A 252 -21.36 15.74 -34.05
N LEU A 253 -20.19 15.69 -33.41
CA LEU A 253 -19.96 16.07 -32.01
C LEU A 253 -18.57 16.72 -31.90
N SER A 254 -18.44 17.86 -31.22
CA SER A 254 -17.13 18.45 -30.97
C SER A 254 -16.39 17.67 -29.90
N THR A 255 -15.05 17.65 -29.94
CA THR A 255 -14.23 17.06 -28.86
C THR A 255 -14.40 17.79 -27.54
N ALA A 256 -14.77 19.08 -27.57
CA ALA A 256 -15.07 19.87 -26.39
C ALA A 256 -16.43 19.51 -25.74
N ASP A 257 -17.33 18.86 -26.48
CA ASP A 257 -18.65 18.46 -26.00
C ASP A 257 -18.59 17.12 -25.24
N ILE A 258 -17.48 16.38 -25.34
CA ILE A 258 -17.26 15.10 -24.64
C ILE A 258 -16.81 15.40 -23.22
N SER A 259 -17.77 15.64 -22.33
CA SER A 259 -17.54 15.88 -20.91
C SER A 259 -17.73 14.61 -20.07
N THR A 260 -17.28 14.66 -18.81
CA THR A 260 -17.54 13.59 -17.83
C THR A 260 -19.02 13.39 -17.57
N GLU A 261 -19.81 14.46 -17.61
CA GLU A 261 -21.26 14.43 -17.39
C GLU A 261 -21.99 13.75 -18.55
N LEU A 262 -21.54 13.98 -19.80
CA LEU A 262 -22.09 13.29 -20.97
C LEU A 262 -21.82 11.78 -20.88
N ILE A 263 -20.59 11.40 -20.55
CA ILE A 263 -20.22 9.99 -20.41
C ILE A 263 -21.04 9.31 -19.30
N ASP A 264 -21.22 10.00 -18.16
CA ASP A 264 -21.99 9.49 -17.03
C ASP A 264 -23.48 9.34 -17.36
N ALA A 265 -24.06 10.32 -18.08
CA ALA A 265 -25.45 10.27 -18.54
C ALA A 265 -25.68 9.11 -19.53
N GLU A 266 -24.83 8.99 -20.55
CA GLU A 266 -24.93 7.95 -21.59
C GLU A 266 -24.77 6.54 -21.00
N LEU A 267 -23.80 6.34 -20.09
CA LEU A 267 -23.61 5.05 -19.41
C LEU A 267 -24.75 4.73 -18.45
N SER A 268 -25.28 5.74 -17.75
CA SER A 268 -26.40 5.54 -16.82
C SER A 268 -27.71 5.20 -17.52
N GLU A 269 -27.98 5.84 -18.66
CA GLU A 269 -29.17 5.58 -19.48
C GLU A 269 -29.08 4.25 -20.23
N SER A 270 -27.92 3.95 -20.81
CA SER A 270 -27.72 2.75 -21.64
C SER A 270 -27.57 1.46 -20.83
N ILE A 271 -26.96 1.56 -19.63
CA ILE A 271 -26.63 0.41 -18.80
C ILE A 271 -27.45 0.44 -17.51
N MET A 272 -27.04 1.20 -16.50
CA MET A 272 -27.74 1.37 -15.23
C MET A 272 -27.24 2.60 -14.46
N GLY A 273 -28.05 3.16 -13.57
CA GLY A 273 -27.58 4.14 -12.58
C GLY A 273 -26.77 3.50 -11.46
N GLU A 274 -26.16 4.32 -10.59
CA GLU A 274 -25.47 3.85 -9.38
C GLU A 274 -26.48 3.24 -8.38
N PRO A 275 -26.35 1.96 -7.96
CA PRO A 275 -27.24 1.39 -6.96
C PRO A 275 -26.91 1.89 -5.55
N ASP A 276 -27.92 1.97 -4.69
CA ASP A 276 -27.72 2.37 -3.30
C ASP A 276 -27.05 1.26 -2.46
N LEU A 277 -27.39 0.00 -2.76
CA LEU A 277 -26.95 -1.18 -2.03
C LEU A 277 -26.61 -2.33 -2.99
N LEU A 278 -25.39 -2.86 -2.90
CA LEU A 278 -24.95 -4.08 -3.58
C LEU A 278 -24.86 -5.24 -2.58
N ILE A 279 -25.62 -6.31 -2.83
CA ILE A 279 -25.65 -7.50 -1.98
C ILE A 279 -24.89 -8.65 -2.63
N LEU A 280 -23.88 -9.16 -1.93
CA LEU A 280 -23.09 -10.32 -2.29
C LEU A 280 -23.48 -11.49 -1.38
N PHE A 281 -24.08 -12.54 -1.96
CA PHE A 281 -24.48 -13.74 -1.22
C PHE A 281 -23.32 -14.73 -0.99
N GLY A 282 -22.07 -14.34 -1.32
CA GLY A 282 -20.86 -15.12 -1.07
C GLY A 282 -20.16 -14.79 0.26
N PRO A 283 -19.19 -15.64 0.68
CA PRO A 283 -18.47 -15.47 1.95
C PRO A 283 -17.43 -14.34 1.91
N HIS A 284 -17.06 -13.90 0.70
CA HIS A 284 -16.04 -12.90 0.43
C HIS A 284 -16.57 -11.86 -0.57
N VAL A 285 -15.96 -10.67 -0.55
CA VAL A 285 -16.26 -9.63 -1.55
C VAL A 285 -15.58 -10.02 -2.86
N GLU A 286 -16.36 -10.51 -3.80
CA GLU A 286 -15.92 -10.82 -5.16
C GLU A 286 -16.91 -10.21 -6.15
N LEU A 287 -16.45 -9.21 -6.92
CA LEU A 287 -17.29 -8.47 -7.85
C LEU A 287 -17.37 -9.13 -9.23
N SER A 288 -16.54 -10.12 -9.54
CA SER A 288 -16.62 -10.93 -10.78
C SER A 288 -16.64 -10.17 -12.12
N GLY A 289 -16.22 -8.90 -12.15
CA GLY A 289 -16.31 -8.05 -13.35
C GLY A 289 -17.56 -7.17 -13.40
N TYR A 290 -18.31 -7.06 -12.30
CA TYR A 290 -19.41 -6.11 -12.12
C TYR A 290 -18.97 -4.68 -12.49
N PRO A 291 -19.80 -3.88 -13.19
CA PRO A 291 -19.45 -2.54 -13.65
C PRO A 291 -18.88 -1.64 -12.54
N PRO A 292 -17.58 -1.31 -12.54
CA PRO A 292 -16.93 -0.66 -11.39
C PRO A 292 -17.20 0.85 -11.27
N TRP A 293 -17.63 1.54 -12.34
CA TRP A 293 -17.94 2.98 -12.29
C TRP A 293 -19.29 3.28 -11.63
N GLN A 294 -20.17 2.29 -11.51
CA GLN A 294 -21.49 2.47 -10.90
C GLN A 294 -21.50 2.22 -9.38
N ILE A 295 -20.38 1.83 -8.76
CA ILE A 295 -20.35 1.49 -7.32
C ILE A 295 -19.68 2.54 -6.43
N ARG A 296 -19.53 3.77 -6.93
CA ARG A 296 -18.80 4.85 -6.24
C ARG A 296 -19.40 5.19 -4.88
N LEU A 297 -20.73 5.27 -4.81
CA LEU A 297 -21.48 5.62 -3.60
C LEU A 297 -22.28 4.45 -3.02
N THR A 298 -22.18 3.28 -3.64
CA THR A 298 -22.92 2.06 -3.27
C THR A 298 -22.39 1.44 -1.99
N GLU A 299 -23.28 1.16 -1.04
CA GLU A 299 -22.93 0.33 0.11
C GLU A 299 -22.81 -1.14 -0.34
N ILE A 300 -21.67 -1.78 -0.09
CA ILE A 300 -21.45 -3.19 -0.46
C ILE A 300 -21.60 -4.06 0.79
N PHE A 301 -22.57 -4.98 0.76
CA PHE A 301 -22.82 -5.91 1.83
C PHE A 301 -22.47 -7.35 1.43
N HIS A 302 -21.76 -8.05 2.31
CA HIS A 302 -21.59 -9.50 2.23
C HIS A 302 -21.65 -10.12 3.63
N LEU A 303 -22.01 -11.40 3.72
CA LEU A 303 -22.05 -12.13 4.98
C LEU A 303 -20.95 -13.19 5.00
N GLN A 304 -20.03 -13.08 5.95
CA GLN A 304 -18.99 -14.10 6.15
C GLN A 304 -19.60 -15.49 6.38
N ASP A 305 -19.01 -16.51 5.77
CA ASP A 305 -19.43 -17.92 5.84
C ASP A 305 -20.79 -18.23 5.18
N ASN A 306 -21.34 -17.31 4.38
CA ASN A 306 -22.55 -17.53 3.60
C ASN A 306 -22.23 -18.08 2.21
N HIS A 307 -22.97 -19.10 1.78
CA HIS A 307 -22.80 -19.74 0.47
C HIS A 307 -24.13 -19.90 -0.29
N ARG A 308 -25.19 -19.22 0.13
CA ARG A 308 -26.54 -19.40 -0.42
C ARG A 308 -27.28 -18.07 -0.50
N VAL A 309 -28.12 -17.93 -1.52
CA VAL A 309 -29.11 -16.85 -1.57
C VAL A 309 -30.19 -17.12 -0.53
N GLY A 310 -30.52 -16.12 0.29
CA GLY A 310 -31.51 -16.28 1.35
C GLY A 310 -32.00 -14.97 1.94
N TYR A 311 -33.29 -14.94 2.30
CA TYR A 311 -33.96 -13.74 2.79
C TYR A 311 -33.28 -13.12 4.02
N ARG A 312 -32.72 -13.92 4.93
CA ARG A 312 -32.00 -13.41 6.11
C ARG A 312 -30.79 -12.54 5.73
N VAL A 313 -30.07 -12.93 4.68
CA VAL A 313 -28.91 -12.17 4.19
C VAL A 313 -29.39 -10.87 3.58
N PHE A 314 -30.45 -10.93 2.77
CA PHE A 314 -31.12 -9.77 2.20
C PHE A 314 -31.59 -8.78 3.28
N TYR A 315 -32.35 -9.24 4.27
CA TYR A 315 -32.84 -8.41 5.38
C TYR A 315 -31.69 -7.79 6.19
N ARG A 316 -30.63 -8.55 6.50
CA ARG A 316 -29.45 -8.01 7.19
C ARG A 316 -28.74 -6.94 6.37
N ALA A 317 -28.69 -7.08 5.04
CA ALA A 317 -28.16 -6.07 4.15
C ALA A 317 -28.97 -4.77 4.26
N LEU A 318 -30.31 -4.86 4.27
CA LEU A 318 -31.20 -3.71 4.46
C LEU A 318 -31.01 -3.05 5.84
N VAL A 319 -30.93 -3.84 6.92
CA VAL A 319 -30.64 -3.33 8.27
C VAL A 319 -29.30 -2.59 8.30
N ARG A 320 -28.27 -3.17 7.69
CA ARG A 320 -26.93 -2.58 7.62
C ARG A 320 -26.96 -1.27 6.83
N TYR A 321 -27.61 -1.27 5.68
CA TYR A 321 -27.81 -0.07 4.86
C TYR A 321 -28.57 1.02 5.63
N ALA A 322 -29.64 0.67 6.34
CA ALA A 322 -30.41 1.59 7.16
C ALA A 322 -29.58 2.23 8.29
N GLN A 323 -28.54 1.55 8.75
CA GLN A 323 -27.62 2.02 9.80
C GLN A 323 -26.34 2.67 9.25
N ALA A 324 -26.05 2.55 7.95
CA ALA A 324 -24.80 3.03 7.36
C ALA A 324 -24.69 4.58 7.43
N GLN A 325 -23.48 5.11 7.57
CA GLN A 325 -23.26 6.56 7.52
C GLN A 325 -22.79 6.96 6.12
N MET A 326 -23.67 7.59 5.33
CA MET A 326 -23.30 8.07 3.99
C MET A 326 -22.48 9.37 4.10
N ARG A 327 -21.17 9.25 3.89
CA ARG A 327 -20.22 10.37 3.93
C ARG A 327 -19.97 10.89 2.52
N MET A 328 -21.01 11.46 1.92
CA MET A 328 -20.89 12.23 0.70
C MET A 328 -19.95 13.42 0.96
N GLY A 329 -18.88 13.55 0.18
CA GLY A 329 -18.10 14.80 0.12
C GLY A 329 -19.02 15.99 -0.20
N SER A 330 -18.63 17.20 0.15
CA SER A 330 -19.47 18.41 0.02
C SER A 330 -18.76 19.37 -0.94
N ALA A 331 -19.42 20.23 -1.73
CA ALA A 331 -20.82 20.62 -1.95
C ALA A 331 -20.97 20.80 -3.48
N ASP A 332 -22.01 20.33 -4.18
CA ASP A 332 -23.12 21.21 -4.59
C ASP A 332 -24.40 20.45 -5.04
N ASN A 333 -24.39 19.11 -5.09
CA ASN A 333 -25.52 18.35 -5.67
C ASN A 333 -26.68 18.06 -4.69
N ALA A 334 -26.66 18.60 -3.47
CA ALA A 334 -27.71 18.37 -2.48
C ALA A 334 -29.03 19.10 -2.77
N ALA A 335 -29.07 20.02 -3.74
CA ALA A 335 -30.31 20.70 -4.14
C ALA A 335 -31.26 19.82 -4.98
N ALA A 336 -30.78 18.71 -5.56
CA ALA A 336 -31.58 17.85 -6.45
C ALA A 336 -32.32 16.71 -5.74
N ALA A 337 -31.94 16.34 -4.52
CA ALA A 337 -32.60 15.31 -3.75
C ALA A 337 -33.32 15.95 -2.56
N GLY A 338 -34.64 16.17 -2.69
CA GLY A 338 -35.51 16.80 -1.69
C GLY A 338 -35.60 16.08 -0.34
N ALA A 339 -34.48 15.97 0.38
CA ALA A 339 -34.38 15.38 1.70
C ALA A 339 -34.62 16.45 2.78
N CYS A 340 -35.57 16.16 3.66
CA CYS A 340 -35.96 16.96 4.81
C CYS A 340 -34.74 17.28 5.73
N PRO A 341 -34.57 18.52 6.20
CA PRO A 341 -33.33 18.99 6.81
C PRO A 341 -33.30 18.74 8.32
N THR A 342 -33.10 17.51 8.80
CA THR A 342 -33.05 17.30 10.28
C THR A 342 -32.02 16.32 10.82
N TRP A 343 -31.14 15.70 10.03
CA TRP A 343 -30.11 14.82 10.62
C TRP A 343 -28.74 14.90 9.93
N GLU A 344 -27.90 15.85 10.36
CA GLU A 344 -26.45 15.79 10.13
C GLU A 344 -25.76 15.06 11.30
N PRO A 345 -24.86 14.07 11.06
CA PRO A 345 -24.06 13.48 12.12
C PRO A 345 -23.20 14.54 12.82
N LEU A 346 -23.10 14.50 14.16
CA LEU A 346 -22.31 15.44 14.98
C LEU A 346 -20.88 15.68 14.44
N ALA A 347 -20.18 14.61 14.07
CA ALA A 347 -18.85 14.70 13.46
C ALA A 347 -18.85 15.41 12.09
N LYS A 348 -19.92 15.27 11.29
CA LYS A 348 -20.08 15.93 9.99
C LYS A 348 -20.34 17.44 10.16
N ARG A 349 -21.09 17.81 11.22
CA ARG A 349 -21.37 19.19 11.63
C ARG A 349 -20.15 19.90 12.22
N GLU A 350 -19.33 19.19 12.98
CA GLU A 350 -18.01 19.69 13.42
C GLU A 350 -17.05 19.86 12.23
N MET A 351 -16.99 18.87 11.32
CA MET A 351 -16.14 18.94 10.12
C MET A 351 -16.54 20.05 9.13
N THR A 352 -17.81 20.48 9.08
CA THR A 352 -18.22 21.64 8.26
C THR A 352 -17.85 22.96 8.92
N VAL A 353 -17.98 23.06 10.25
CA VAL A 353 -17.61 24.24 11.05
C VAL A 353 -16.09 24.48 11.01
N PHE A 354 -15.27 23.42 11.03
CA PHE A 354 -13.81 23.50 11.03
C PHE A 354 -13.16 23.39 9.64
N ARG A 355 -13.84 23.80 8.56
CA ARG A 355 -13.21 23.92 7.22
C ARG A 355 -12.33 25.16 7.08
N PRO A 356 -11.20 25.07 6.35
CA PRO A 356 -10.39 26.23 6.07
C PRO A 356 -11.16 27.24 5.20
N PRO A 357 -10.88 28.54 5.32
CA PRO A 357 -11.51 29.56 4.48
C PRO A 357 -11.11 29.37 3.02
N ILE A 358 -12.05 29.57 2.08
CA ILE A 358 -11.76 29.51 0.65
C ILE A 358 -11.14 30.84 0.24
N ILE A 359 -9.87 30.82 -0.16
CA ILE A 359 -9.08 32.00 -0.49
C ILE A 359 -8.75 31.94 -1.98
N ARG A 360 -9.67 32.45 -2.81
CA ARG A 360 -9.45 32.57 -4.26
C ARG A 360 -8.54 33.76 -4.56
N SER A 361 -7.29 33.72 -4.11
CA SER A 361 -6.33 34.78 -4.44
C SER A 361 -5.78 34.56 -5.84
N GLY A 362 -6.13 35.43 -6.79
CA GLY A 362 -5.42 35.57 -8.07
C GLY A 362 -4.00 36.16 -7.94
N ALA A 363 -3.43 36.18 -6.73
CA ALA A 363 -2.14 36.74 -6.41
C ALA A 363 -1.16 35.62 -6.02
N ASN A 364 0.01 35.61 -6.63
CA ASN A 364 1.10 34.64 -6.40
C ASN A 364 1.74 34.70 -4.99
N ALA A 365 1.12 35.36 -4.00
CA ALA A 365 1.68 35.61 -2.68
C ALA A 365 0.74 35.14 -1.55
N LEU A 366 1.29 34.40 -0.58
CA LEU A 366 0.54 33.85 0.55
C LEU A 366 0.19 34.93 1.57
N ASN A 367 -1.11 35.24 1.72
CA ASN A 367 -1.57 36.10 2.81
C ASN A 367 -2.12 35.26 3.98
N ARG A 368 -1.30 35.09 5.01
CA ARG A 368 -1.59 34.30 6.22
C ARG A 368 -2.79 34.84 7.01
N ALA A 369 -3.04 36.15 6.97
CA ALA A 369 -4.16 36.76 7.71
C ALA A 369 -5.53 36.32 7.17
N LEU A 370 -5.61 35.92 5.89
CA LEU A 370 -6.85 35.42 5.28
C LEU A 370 -7.29 34.06 5.82
N PHE A 371 -6.39 33.36 6.55
CA PHE A 371 -6.69 32.06 7.16
C PHE A 371 -7.36 32.17 8.53
N LEU A 372 -7.48 33.38 9.09
CA LEU A 372 -8.15 33.59 10.36
C LEU A 372 -9.65 33.29 10.23
N LYS A 373 -10.09 32.21 10.88
CA LYS A 373 -11.50 31.87 11.02
C LYS A 373 -11.90 31.95 12.49
N LYS A 374 -12.96 32.70 12.76
CA LYS A 374 -13.57 32.82 14.08
C LYS A 374 -14.80 31.92 14.16
N VAL A 375 -14.85 31.06 15.16
CA VAL A 375 -15.96 30.14 15.39
C VAL A 375 -16.47 30.35 16.81
N THR A 376 -17.74 30.72 16.95
CA THR A 376 -18.38 30.81 18.26
C THR A 376 -18.82 29.42 18.71
N ILE A 377 -18.29 28.97 19.85
CA ILE A 377 -18.64 27.71 20.52
C ILE A 377 -19.00 27.97 21.99
N ALA A 378 -19.50 26.98 22.72
CA ALA A 378 -19.63 27.08 24.16
C ALA A 378 -18.35 26.64 24.87
N ALA A 379 -18.08 27.23 26.04
CA ALA A 379 -17.04 26.79 26.95
C ALA A 379 -17.59 26.69 28.39
N ALA A 380 -17.11 25.71 29.15
CA ALA A 380 -17.35 25.61 30.58
C ALA A 380 -16.17 26.26 31.34
N ALA A 381 -16.36 27.46 31.86
CA ALA A 381 -15.42 28.10 32.77
C ALA A 381 -15.37 27.31 34.09
N VAL A 382 -14.16 27.00 34.55
CA VAL A 382 -13.96 26.25 35.80
C VAL A 382 -13.65 27.23 36.91
N ASN A 383 -14.47 27.24 37.96
CA ASN A 383 -14.37 28.20 39.06
C ASN A 383 -13.12 28.01 39.93
N ASP A 384 -12.57 26.79 40.01
CA ASP A 384 -11.25 26.50 40.59
C ASP A 384 -10.40 25.67 39.62
N ASN A 385 -9.21 26.18 39.26
CA ASN A 385 -8.29 25.51 38.36
C ASN A 385 -7.90 24.09 38.84
N LYS A 386 -7.97 23.80 40.15
CA LYS A 386 -7.73 22.44 40.70
C LYS A 386 -8.72 21.41 40.16
N ASN A 387 -9.94 21.84 39.81
CA ASN A 387 -11.01 20.96 39.33
C ASN A 387 -10.99 20.72 37.82
N ILE A 388 -10.08 21.36 37.07
CA ILE A 388 -9.97 21.21 35.60
C ILE A 388 -9.76 19.74 35.21
N SER A 389 -8.89 19.02 35.93
CA SER A 389 -8.61 17.62 35.64
C SER A 389 -9.81 16.70 35.88
N LYS A 390 -10.60 16.99 36.93
CA LYS A 390 -11.85 16.30 37.26
C LYS A 390 -12.86 16.50 36.11
N TRP A 391 -13.20 17.76 35.83
CA TRP A 391 -14.21 18.11 34.84
C TRP A 391 -13.81 17.74 33.41
N ARG A 392 -12.53 17.84 33.06
CA ARG A 392 -12.03 17.32 31.77
C ARG A 392 -12.29 15.83 31.62
N LYS A 393 -12.05 15.03 32.66
CA LYS A 393 -12.26 13.57 32.60
C LYS A 393 -13.75 13.24 32.47
N GLU A 394 -14.59 13.95 33.22
CA GLU A 394 -16.03 13.77 33.24
C GLU A 394 -16.68 14.16 31.90
N LEU A 395 -16.42 15.36 31.40
CA LEU A 395 -16.93 15.83 30.11
C LEU A 395 -16.33 15.06 28.91
N SER A 396 -15.11 14.53 29.04
CA SER A 396 -14.53 13.65 28.01
C SER A 396 -15.21 12.28 27.99
N ALA A 397 -15.61 11.73 29.14
CA ALA A 397 -16.29 10.43 29.21
C ALA A 397 -17.66 10.49 28.53
N THR A 398 -18.31 11.65 28.57
CA THR A 398 -19.65 11.88 28.02
C THR A 398 -19.63 12.55 26.64
N ARG A 399 -18.43 12.72 26.06
CA ARG A 399 -18.19 13.32 24.74
C ARG A 399 -18.77 14.74 24.59
N LYS A 400 -18.71 15.52 25.67
CA LYS A 400 -19.16 16.93 25.71
C LYS A 400 -18.06 17.95 25.45
N LEU A 401 -16.80 17.52 25.42
CA LEU A 401 -15.67 18.36 25.02
C LEU A 401 -15.54 18.42 23.49
N ILE A 402 -14.98 19.52 22.99
CA ILE A 402 -14.66 19.69 21.58
C ILE A 402 -13.81 18.53 21.06
N TYR A 403 -14.19 17.95 19.93
CA TYR A 403 -13.45 16.89 19.25
C TYR A 403 -12.88 17.40 17.92
N ALA A 404 -11.85 18.24 18.00
CA ALA A 404 -11.15 18.77 16.83
C ALA A 404 -9.65 18.41 16.90
N GLU A 405 -9.09 17.97 15.76
CA GLU A 405 -7.66 17.70 15.67
C GLU A 405 -6.86 18.97 15.95
N ARG A 406 -5.76 18.86 16.71
CA ARG A 406 -4.83 19.97 17.03
C ARG A 406 -5.41 21.09 17.91
N ILE A 407 -6.66 20.99 18.37
CA ILE A 407 -7.24 21.91 19.35
C ILE A 407 -7.14 21.31 20.76
N SER A 408 -6.55 22.05 21.69
CA SER A 408 -6.59 21.68 23.10
C SER A 408 -8.00 21.91 23.66
N PRO A 409 -8.63 20.93 24.33
CA PRO A 409 -9.92 21.13 24.97
C PRO A 409 -9.85 22.06 26.19
N ILE A 410 -8.65 22.44 26.63
CA ILE A 410 -8.42 23.42 27.69
C ILE A 410 -7.93 24.72 27.05
N ALA A 411 -8.63 25.82 27.32
CA ALA A 411 -8.30 27.16 26.85
C ALA A 411 -8.26 28.17 28.00
N SER A 412 -7.70 29.35 27.75
CA SER A 412 -7.77 30.49 28.68
C SER A 412 -9.21 30.98 28.78
N HIS A 413 -9.59 31.54 29.94
CA HIS A 413 -10.91 32.12 30.12
C HIS A 413 -11.20 33.22 29.06
N PRO A 414 -12.43 33.35 28.50
CA PRO A 414 -12.73 34.35 27.47
C PRO A 414 -12.63 35.80 27.98
N ASP A 415 -12.92 36.03 29.27
CA ASP A 415 -12.62 37.31 29.93
C ASP A 415 -11.10 37.52 30.08
N LYS A 416 -10.58 38.59 29.46
CA LYS A 416 -9.16 38.96 29.46
C LYS A 416 -8.58 39.18 30.86
N THR A 417 -9.38 39.68 31.80
CA THR A 417 -8.93 39.94 33.18
C THR A 417 -8.73 38.63 33.95
N LEU A 418 -9.68 37.71 33.84
CA LEU A 418 -9.61 36.37 34.43
C LEU A 418 -8.54 35.50 33.74
N ALA A 419 -8.38 35.63 32.42
CA ALA A 419 -7.32 34.99 31.67
C ALA A 419 -5.93 35.42 32.15
N ALA A 420 -5.73 36.72 32.40
CA ALA A 420 -4.47 37.25 32.94
C ALA A 420 -4.17 36.71 34.36
N GLN A 421 -5.21 36.38 35.13
CA GLN A 421 -5.10 35.69 36.42
C GLN A 421 -4.88 34.17 36.28
N GLY A 422 -4.76 33.65 35.05
CA GLY A 422 -4.53 32.24 34.77
C GLY A 422 -5.77 31.36 34.85
N ARG A 423 -6.99 31.92 34.86
CA ARG A 423 -8.24 31.15 34.81
C ARG A 423 -8.40 30.47 33.46
N LYS A 424 -8.96 29.25 33.49
CA LYS A 424 -9.15 28.42 32.29
C LYS A 424 -10.59 27.98 32.12
N CYS A 425 -10.93 27.58 30.91
CA CYS A 425 -12.20 26.96 30.57
C CYS A 425 -11.97 25.69 29.75
N LEU A 426 -12.99 24.85 29.70
CA LEU A 426 -13.05 23.65 28.88
C LEU A 426 -13.91 23.94 27.65
N LEU A 427 -13.34 23.79 26.46
CA LEU A 427 -14.05 23.99 25.20
C LEU A 427 -15.03 22.83 24.96
N LEU A 428 -16.29 23.16 24.70
CA LEU A 428 -17.37 22.17 24.55
C LEU A 428 -17.60 21.84 23.06
N GLY A 429 -18.25 20.70 22.81
CA GLY A 429 -18.66 20.30 21.47
C GLY A 429 -19.60 21.32 20.81
N VAL A 430 -19.65 21.35 19.48
CA VAL A 430 -20.49 22.31 18.74
C VAL A 430 -22.00 22.10 18.94
N ASP A 431 -22.39 20.96 19.52
CA ASP A 431 -23.75 20.64 19.92
C ASP A 431 -24.19 21.36 21.20
N VAL A 432 -23.24 21.78 22.04
CA VAL A 432 -23.51 22.49 23.28
C VAL A 432 -23.53 24.00 23.00
N LYS A 433 -24.63 24.65 23.34
CA LYS A 433 -24.83 26.10 23.16
C LYS A 433 -24.96 26.78 24.51
N ALA A 434 -24.24 27.88 24.70
CA ALA A 434 -24.22 28.58 25.97
C ALA A 434 -25.58 29.23 26.31
N GLU A 435 -26.35 29.61 25.30
CA GLU A 435 -27.64 30.28 25.45
C GLU A 435 -28.81 29.31 25.61
N ALA A 436 -28.57 28.01 25.43
CA ALA A 436 -29.59 26.96 25.39
C ALA A 436 -29.24 25.83 26.39
N PRO A 437 -29.61 25.99 27.68
CA PRO A 437 -29.33 25.02 28.74
C PRO A 437 -29.79 23.59 28.43
N GLU A 438 -30.83 23.41 27.62
CA GLU A 438 -31.31 22.11 27.16
C GLU A 438 -30.26 21.29 26.39
N THR A 439 -29.18 21.91 25.92
CA THR A 439 -28.09 21.27 25.18
C THR A 439 -26.95 20.75 26.08
N TRP A 440 -26.93 21.18 27.35
CA TRP A 440 -25.79 20.97 28.25
C TRP A 440 -25.66 19.52 28.69
N GLY A 441 -26.77 18.85 28.96
CA GLY A 441 -26.78 17.50 29.50
C GLY A 441 -26.46 17.46 31.01
N PRO A 442 -26.61 16.29 31.64
CA PRO A 442 -26.71 16.18 33.09
C PRO A 442 -25.41 16.52 33.82
N GLU A 443 -24.24 16.32 33.20
CA GLU A 443 -22.94 16.59 33.82
C GLU A 443 -22.65 18.09 33.93
N LEU A 444 -22.95 18.84 32.85
CA LEU A 444 -22.79 20.29 32.84
C LEU A 444 -23.82 20.97 33.75
N GLU A 445 -25.07 20.49 33.75
CA GLU A 445 -26.12 20.97 34.66
C GLU A 445 -25.76 20.74 36.13
N ASP A 446 -25.22 19.57 36.48
CA ASP A 446 -24.75 19.27 37.84
C ASP A 446 -23.58 20.16 38.25
N GLY A 447 -22.60 20.37 37.35
CA GLY A 447 -21.46 21.25 37.60
C GLY A 447 -21.85 22.72 37.78
N VAL A 448 -22.84 23.21 37.02
CA VAL A 448 -23.37 24.56 37.18
C VAL A 448 -24.19 24.68 38.48
N ARG A 449 -25.03 23.69 38.79
CA ARG A 449 -25.82 23.66 40.04
C ARG A 449 -24.94 23.66 41.29
N LYS A 450 -23.78 22.98 41.23
CA LYS A 450 -22.78 22.95 42.31
C LYS A 450 -21.88 24.19 42.36
N GLU A 451 -22.11 25.17 41.49
CA GLU A 451 -21.26 26.35 41.34
C GLU A 451 -19.78 26.00 41.06
N GLU A 452 -19.52 24.85 40.44
CA GLU A 452 -18.17 24.44 40.04
C GLU A 452 -17.84 24.86 38.60
N LEU A 453 -18.86 24.97 37.75
CA LEU A 453 -18.77 25.37 36.34
C LEU A 453 -19.69 26.56 36.03
N ALA A 454 -19.31 27.35 35.01
CA ALA A 454 -20.21 28.29 34.35
C ALA A 454 -20.10 28.12 32.83
N VAL A 455 -21.21 27.90 32.14
CA VAL A 455 -21.22 27.75 30.67
C VAL A 455 -21.39 29.13 30.03
N MET A 456 -20.56 29.44 29.02
CA MET A 456 -20.54 30.75 28.37
C MET A 456 -20.10 30.66 26.90
N PRO A 457 -20.42 31.67 26.07
CA PRO A 457 -19.93 31.76 24.71
C PRO A 457 -18.41 31.92 24.67
N TYR A 458 -17.76 31.32 23.69
CA TYR A 458 -16.33 31.35 23.48
C TYR A 458 -16.02 31.54 21.99
N GLU A 459 -15.26 32.59 21.65
CA GLU A 459 -14.79 32.83 20.29
C GLU A 459 -13.48 32.07 20.06
N LEU A 460 -13.57 30.91 19.40
CA LEU A 460 -12.40 30.13 19.00
C LEU A 460 -11.79 30.74 17.74
N GLN A 461 -10.51 31.06 17.80
CA GLN A 461 -9.75 31.62 16.68
C GLN A 461 -8.86 30.54 16.08
N LEU A 462 -9.08 30.24 14.81
CA LEU A 462 -8.29 29.29 14.01
C LEU A 462 -7.50 30.11 13.01
N ASP A 463 -6.21 30.30 13.28
CA ASP A 463 -5.31 31.08 12.45
C ASP A 463 -4.56 30.19 11.45
N TYR A 464 -3.60 30.78 10.73
CA TYR A 464 -2.79 30.06 9.76
C TYR A 464 -2.10 28.83 10.37
N ASP A 465 -1.60 28.90 11.61
CA ASP A 465 -0.78 27.85 12.23
C ASP A 465 -1.59 26.59 12.56
N TYR A 466 -2.89 26.76 12.84
CA TYR A 466 -3.82 25.65 13.02
C TYR A 466 -3.94 24.76 11.76
N TRP A 467 -4.06 25.38 10.59
CA TRP A 467 -4.32 24.69 9.33
C TRP A 467 -3.12 23.83 8.87
N SER A 468 -3.40 22.62 8.39
CA SER A 468 -2.38 21.76 7.81
C SER A 468 -1.88 22.29 6.47
N TYR A 469 -0.76 21.74 5.98
CA TYR A 469 -0.30 21.99 4.62
C TYR A 469 -1.44 21.72 3.61
N GLN A 470 -2.13 20.59 3.74
CA GLN A 470 -3.20 20.22 2.82
C GLN A 470 -4.36 21.22 2.87
N ASP A 471 -4.80 21.63 4.07
CA ASP A 471 -5.86 22.64 4.24
C ASP A 471 -5.48 23.96 3.56
N VAL A 472 -4.25 24.44 3.80
CA VAL A 472 -3.74 25.67 3.21
C VAL A 472 -3.70 25.56 1.68
N MET A 473 -3.20 24.45 1.15
CA MET A 473 -3.11 24.24 -0.31
C MET A 473 -4.49 24.13 -0.96
N THR A 474 -5.47 23.45 -0.34
CA THR A 474 -6.86 23.38 -0.81
C THR A 474 -7.53 24.75 -0.82
N SER A 475 -7.22 25.61 0.15
CA SER A 475 -7.77 26.97 0.21
C SER A 475 -7.26 27.90 -0.89
N VAL A 476 -6.02 27.73 -1.35
CA VAL A 476 -5.34 28.66 -2.27
C VAL A 476 -5.25 28.16 -3.70
N LEU A 477 -5.22 26.84 -3.92
CA LEU A 477 -5.18 26.27 -5.26
C LEU A 477 -6.59 26.23 -5.87
N PRO A 478 -6.71 26.41 -7.20
CA PRO A 478 -7.92 26.10 -7.94
C PRO A 478 -8.46 24.68 -7.66
N GLU A 479 -9.79 24.54 -7.66
CA GLU A 479 -10.49 23.29 -7.34
C GLU A 479 -10.10 22.13 -8.27
N GLU A 480 -9.84 22.43 -9.55
CA GLU A 480 -9.30 21.48 -10.55
C GLU A 480 -7.98 20.80 -10.13
N PHE A 481 -7.21 21.43 -9.24
CA PHE A 481 -5.94 20.91 -8.76
C PHE A 481 -6.02 20.20 -7.41
N HIS A 482 -7.19 20.14 -6.77
CA HIS A 482 -7.38 19.52 -5.46
C HIS A 482 -7.24 17.99 -5.47
N GLY A 483 -7.45 17.35 -6.63
CA GLY A 483 -7.32 15.90 -6.78
C GLY A 483 -5.90 15.36 -6.56
N GLU A 484 -4.86 16.19 -6.76
CA GLU A 484 -3.47 15.74 -6.67
C GLU A 484 -2.50 16.79 -6.08
N ILE A 485 -2.91 17.41 -4.96
CA ILE A 485 -2.06 18.41 -4.27
C ILE A 485 -0.66 17.83 -3.99
N PRO A 486 0.43 18.53 -4.38
CA PRO A 486 1.79 18.04 -4.15
C PRO A 486 2.10 17.92 -2.66
N THR A 487 2.04 16.70 -2.13
CA THR A 487 2.31 16.38 -0.71
C THR A 487 3.62 15.61 -0.51
N GLY A 488 4.10 14.91 -1.55
CA GLY A 488 5.32 14.12 -1.51
C GLY A 488 6.57 14.93 -1.84
N PHE A 489 7.51 14.99 -0.91
CA PHE A 489 8.87 15.53 -1.11
C PHE A 489 9.89 14.63 -0.42
N ASN A 490 11.17 14.71 -0.82
CA ASN A 490 12.23 14.13 0.01
C ASN A 490 13.08 15.23 0.64
N THR A 491 13.93 14.83 1.58
CA THR A 491 14.76 15.75 2.34
C THR A 491 16.21 15.29 2.36
N ALA A 492 17.10 16.28 2.36
CA ALA A 492 18.50 16.14 2.67
C ALA A 492 18.82 17.21 3.73
N GLY A 493 18.87 16.81 5.00
CA GLY A 493 19.03 17.73 6.11
C GLY A 493 17.91 18.77 6.14
N HIS A 494 18.27 20.05 6.07
CA HIS A 494 17.32 21.16 6.07
C HIS A 494 16.76 21.50 4.67
N VAL A 495 17.18 20.80 3.63
CA VAL A 495 16.74 21.05 2.25
C VAL A 495 15.61 20.08 1.91
N ALA A 496 14.46 20.60 1.51
CA ALA A 496 13.38 19.83 0.88
C ALA A 496 13.51 19.94 -0.63
N HIS A 497 13.38 18.80 -1.32
CA HIS A 497 13.38 18.78 -2.78
C HIS A 497 12.06 18.27 -3.34
N LEU A 498 11.51 19.03 -4.28
CA LEU A 498 10.25 18.77 -4.96
C LEU A 498 10.51 18.29 -6.38
N ASN A 499 9.57 17.50 -6.90
CA ASN A 499 9.42 17.21 -8.33
C ASN A 499 8.03 17.68 -8.73
N LEU A 500 7.88 18.98 -8.98
CA LEU A 500 6.59 19.54 -9.34
C LEU A 500 6.23 19.17 -10.79
N ARG A 501 4.98 18.77 -11.00
CA ARG A 501 4.43 18.58 -12.36
C ARG A 501 4.16 19.93 -13.00
N GLU A 502 4.11 19.97 -14.33
CA GLU A 502 3.94 21.19 -15.12
C GLU A 502 2.73 22.04 -14.67
N GLN A 503 1.60 21.40 -14.38
CA GLN A 503 0.38 22.07 -13.89
C GLN A 503 0.57 22.84 -12.57
N TYR A 504 1.54 22.46 -11.73
CA TYR A 504 1.82 23.12 -10.45
C TYR A 504 2.95 24.15 -10.54
N LEU A 505 3.66 24.26 -11.67
CA LEU A 505 4.76 25.22 -11.83
C LEU A 505 4.35 26.69 -11.61
N PRO A 506 3.15 27.15 -12.03
CA PRO A 506 2.70 28.51 -11.72
C PRO A 506 2.65 28.80 -10.21
N TYR A 507 2.39 27.78 -9.38
CA TYR A 507 2.24 27.88 -7.94
C TYR A 507 3.51 27.48 -7.16
N LYS A 508 4.64 27.23 -7.84
CA LYS A 508 5.85 26.67 -7.20
C LYS A 508 6.39 27.48 -6.02
N LYS A 509 6.29 28.81 -6.10
CA LYS A 509 6.72 29.73 -5.02
C LYS A 509 5.77 29.65 -3.82
N LEU A 510 4.47 29.62 -4.08
CA LEU A 510 3.43 29.46 -3.05
C LEU A 510 3.58 28.12 -2.32
N VAL A 511 3.72 27.02 -3.07
CA VAL A 511 3.98 25.67 -2.54
C VAL A 511 5.20 25.68 -1.62
N ALA A 512 6.31 26.27 -2.08
CA ALA A 512 7.54 26.34 -1.29
C ALA A 512 7.39 27.18 -0.02
N GLU A 513 6.69 28.32 -0.08
CA GLU A 513 6.42 29.17 1.09
C GLU A 513 5.62 28.42 2.15
N VAL A 514 4.52 27.76 1.76
CA VAL A 514 3.71 26.95 2.69
C VAL A 514 4.51 25.78 3.24
N LEU A 515 5.36 25.15 2.42
CA LEU A 515 6.20 24.02 2.87
C LEU A 515 7.21 24.47 3.93
N LEU A 516 7.83 25.63 3.77
CA LEU A 516 8.73 26.23 4.77
C LEU A 516 7.99 26.53 6.07
N ASP A 517 6.85 27.21 6.00
CA ASP A 517 6.07 27.57 7.17
C ASP A 517 5.62 26.33 7.97
N LYS A 518 5.19 25.29 7.27
CA LYS A 518 4.64 24.06 7.89
C LYS A 518 5.70 23.05 8.32
N ASN A 519 6.98 23.26 7.99
CA ASN A 519 8.06 22.34 8.32
C ASN A 519 9.27 23.10 8.90
N PRO A 520 9.30 23.38 10.22
CA PRO A 520 10.36 24.20 10.83
C PRO A 520 11.79 23.68 10.68
N ALA A 521 11.97 22.39 10.40
CA ALA A 521 13.27 21.79 10.13
C ALA A 521 13.80 22.10 8.71
N ILE A 522 12.90 22.45 7.79
CA ILE A 522 13.23 22.79 6.41
C ILE A 522 13.51 24.28 6.34
N LYS A 523 14.65 24.65 5.76
CA LYS A 523 15.02 26.05 5.54
C LYS A 523 15.07 26.41 4.07
N THR A 524 15.34 25.44 3.20
CA THR A 524 15.49 25.64 1.76
C THR A 524 14.60 24.66 1.01
N VAL A 525 13.85 25.16 0.03
CA VAL A 525 13.03 24.33 -0.86
C VAL A 525 13.54 24.48 -2.28
N ILE A 526 13.86 23.36 -2.92
CA ILE A 526 14.32 23.32 -4.31
C ILE A 526 13.37 22.49 -5.17
N ASN A 527 13.35 22.77 -6.46
CA ASN A 527 12.72 21.93 -7.48
C ASN A 527 13.79 21.37 -8.41
N LYS A 528 13.71 20.09 -8.68
CA LYS A 528 14.63 19.42 -9.60
C LYS A 528 14.17 19.68 -11.03
N VAL A 529 15.05 20.27 -11.85
CA VAL A 529 14.71 20.63 -13.24
C VAL A 529 15.05 19.51 -14.24
N ASP A 530 16.00 18.63 -13.90
CA ASP A 530 16.45 17.53 -14.78
C ASP A 530 16.60 16.18 -14.08
N ASN A 531 16.48 15.08 -14.84
CA ASN A 531 16.71 13.73 -14.34
C ASN A 531 18.19 13.49 -13.97
N VAL A 532 18.43 12.71 -12.91
CA VAL A 532 19.80 12.42 -12.44
C VAL A 532 20.47 11.44 -13.39
N GLY A 533 21.63 11.83 -13.93
CA GLY A 533 22.58 10.92 -14.58
C GLY A 533 22.43 10.73 -16.09
N ALA A 534 21.58 11.50 -16.79
CA ALA A 534 21.58 11.51 -18.26
C ALA A 534 22.72 12.38 -18.82
N GLU A 535 23.11 13.46 -18.12
CA GLU A 535 24.07 14.44 -18.62
C GLU A 535 25.27 14.70 -17.69
N SER A 536 25.26 14.19 -16.45
CA SER A 536 26.32 14.42 -15.45
C SER A 536 27.04 13.12 -15.07
N GLN A 537 28.34 13.05 -15.35
CA GLN A 537 29.24 11.95 -14.96
C GLN A 537 29.28 11.74 -13.43
N PHE A 538 29.09 12.81 -12.66
CA PHE A 538 29.10 12.78 -11.18
C PHE A 538 27.70 12.60 -10.56
N ARG A 539 26.67 12.41 -11.40
CA ARG A 539 25.27 12.25 -10.97
C ARG A 539 24.75 13.40 -10.11
N THR A 540 25.32 14.59 -10.29
CA THR A 540 24.73 15.85 -9.83
C THR A 540 23.43 16.12 -10.58
N PHE A 541 22.58 16.97 -10.03
CA PHE A 541 21.31 17.36 -10.65
C PHE A 541 21.23 18.87 -10.73
N GLN A 542 20.60 19.37 -11.79
CA GLN A 542 20.22 20.76 -11.88
C GLN A 542 18.98 21.01 -11.02
N TYR A 543 18.94 22.18 -10.38
CA TYR A 543 17.84 22.56 -9.51
C TYR A 543 17.60 24.07 -9.57
N GLU A 544 16.39 24.47 -9.22
CA GLU A 544 16.04 25.86 -8.93
C GLU A 544 15.66 26.00 -7.46
N VAL A 545 16.02 27.13 -6.85
CA VAL A 545 15.58 27.45 -5.48
C VAL A 545 14.18 28.05 -5.54
N LEU A 546 13.22 27.38 -4.90
CA LEU A 546 11.84 27.83 -4.82
C LEU A 546 11.62 28.76 -3.63
N GLY A 547 12.16 28.43 -2.45
CA GLY A 547 12.01 29.24 -1.24
C GLY A 547 13.15 29.04 -0.26
N GLY A 548 13.34 30.03 0.62
CA GLY A 548 14.43 30.05 1.60
C GLY A 548 15.77 30.52 1.02
N PRO A 549 16.85 30.54 1.83
CA PRO A 549 18.19 30.81 1.35
C PRO A 549 18.65 29.73 0.36
N GLY A 550 19.45 30.08 -0.63
CA GLY A 550 20.06 29.10 -1.55
C GLY A 550 21.18 28.25 -0.94
N ASP A 551 21.09 27.95 0.36
CA ASP A 551 22.06 27.13 1.09
C ASP A 551 21.77 25.64 0.85
N LEU A 552 22.75 24.94 0.27
CA LEU A 552 22.72 23.50 0.05
C LEU A 552 23.80 22.75 0.84
N GLN A 553 24.47 23.42 1.77
CA GLN A 553 25.37 22.77 2.71
C GLN A 553 24.53 22.04 3.77
N VAL A 554 24.33 20.75 3.56
CA VAL A 554 23.45 19.94 4.41
C VAL A 554 24.25 19.12 5.41
N GLN A 555 23.59 18.80 6.53
CA GLN A 555 24.03 17.78 7.47
C GLN A 555 22.93 16.73 7.56
N VAL A 556 23.30 15.46 7.42
CA VAL A 556 22.40 14.31 7.58
C VAL A 556 22.99 13.32 8.55
N THR A 557 22.12 12.58 9.22
CA THR A 557 22.52 11.45 10.07
C THR A 557 21.92 10.19 9.51
N GLU A 558 22.76 9.19 9.21
CA GLU A 558 22.35 7.88 8.71
C GLU A 558 23.19 6.80 9.40
N ASN A 559 22.57 5.71 9.85
CA ASN A 559 23.28 4.59 10.49
C ASN A 559 24.23 5.04 11.65
N ASN A 560 23.75 5.98 12.47
CA ASN A 560 24.49 6.63 13.56
C ASN A 560 25.77 7.36 13.12
N CYS A 561 25.89 7.73 11.85
CA CYS A 561 27.02 8.48 11.31
C CYS A 561 26.51 9.83 10.78
N VAL A 562 27.31 10.88 10.97
CA VAL A 562 26.98 12.24 10.54
C VAL A 562 27.73 12.55 9.26
N PHE A 563 27.03 13.01 8.23
CA PHE A 563 27.60 13.40 6.95
C PHE A 563 27.28 14.86 6.68
N GLU A 564 28.28 15.62 6.23
CA GLU A 564 28.14 17.01 5.80
C GLU A 564 28.62 17.14 4.37
N PHE A 565 27.82 17.77 3.52
CA PHE A 565 28.13 17.93 2.11
C PHE A 565 27.30 19.02 1.45
N ASP A 566 27.79 19.52 0.32
CA ASP A 566 27.03 20.38 -0.57
C ASP A 566 26.15 19.52 -1.49
N TYR A 567 24.83 19.56 -1.29
CA TYR A 567 23.88 18.71 -1.98
C TYR A 567 23.84 18.95 -3.50
N ALA A 568 24.31 20.11 -3.99
CA ALA A 568 24.44 20.39 -5.42
C ALA A 568 25.56 19.56 -6.08
N LYS A 569 26.60 19.24 -5.31
CA LYS A 569 27.88 18.74 -5.84
C LYS A 569 28.07 17.23 -5.68
N VAL A 570 27.23 16.57 -4.89
CA VAL A 570 27.31 15.14 -4.64
C VAL A 570 25.96 14.46 -4.76
N TYR A 571 25.96 13.19 -5.18
CA TYR A 571 24.76 12.37 -5.17
C TYR A 571 24.43 11.89 -3.75
N TRP A 572 23.22 12.17 -3.29
CA TRP A 572 22.68 11.64 -2.03
C TRP A 572 21.22 11.25 -2.16
N ASN A 573 20.83 10.15 -1.51
CA ASN A 573 19.44 9.68 -1.46
C ASN A 573 19.13 9.00 -0.13
N SER A 574 18.44 9.73 0.76
CA SER A 574 18.03 9.25 2.08
C SER A 574 17.14 7.99 2.04
N LYS A 575 16.49 7.70 0.90
CA LYS A 575 15.65 6.49 0.74
C LYS A 575 16.45 5.19 0.61
N LEU A 576 17.78 5.26 0.52
CA LEU A 576 18.66 4.09 0.44
C LEU A 576 19.18 3.63 1.82
N GLU A 577 18.84 4.33 2.91
CA GLU A 577 19.33 3.98 4.25
C GLU A 577 19.10 2.50 4.62
N THR A 578 17.94 1.95 4.28
CA THR A 578 17.62 0.55 4.57
C THR A 578 18.56 -0.42 3.85
N GLU A 579 18.94 -0.11 2.61
CA GLU A 579 19.90 -0.89 1.83
C GLU A 579 21.32 -0.72 2.34
N HIS A 580 21.71 0.52 2.67
CA HIS A 580 22.99 0.81 3.31
C HIS A 580 23.16 -0.01 4.59
N ARG A 581 22.15 -0.02 5.45
CA ARG A 581 22.12 -0.79 6.68
C ARG A 581 22.22 -2.29 6.41
N ARG A 582 21.42 -2.81 5.48
CA ARG A 582 21.41 -4.24 5.11
C ARG A 582 22.80 -4.73 4.71
N LEU A 583 23.48 -4.04 3.78
CA LEU A 583 24.82 -4.45 3.35
C LEU A 583 25.86 -4.27 4.45
N VAL A 584 25.83 -3.15 5.17
CA VAL A 584 26.74 -2.92 6.30
C VAL A 584 26.61 -4.06 7.31
N GLU A 585 25.38 -4.48 7.67
CA GLU A 585 25.08 -5.60 8.57
C GLU A 585 25.73 -6.94 8.19
N LEU A 586 25.95 -7.19 6.90
CA LEU A 586 26.63 -8.40 6.41
C LEU A 586 28.13 -8.42 6.71
N PHE A 587 28.78 -7.26 6.76
CA PHE A 587 30.23 -7.16 6.95
C PHE A 587 30.61 -7.45 8.40
N LYS A 588 31.68 -8.24 8.58
CA LYS A 588 32.17 -8.65 9.90
C LYS A 588 33.38 -7.80 10.31
N PRO A 589 33.50 -7.47 11.61
CA PRO A 589 34.69 -6.77 12.12
C PRO A 589 35.97 -7.51 11.74
N GLY A 590 36.98 -6.77 11.27
CA GLY A 590 38.26 -7.31 10.78
C GLY A 590 38.28 -7.72 9.32
N GLU A 591 37.13 -7.78 8.62
CA GLU A 591 37.10 -7.98 7.16
C GLU A 591 37.54 -6.72 6.40
N VAL A 592 37.92 -6.91 5.14
CA VAL A 592 38.21 -5.82 4.20
C VAL A 592 37.08 -5.70 3.17
N VAL A 593 36.55 -4.50 3.02
CA VAL A 593 35.52 -4.14 2.05
C VAL A 593 36.05 -3.08 1.10
N CYS A 594 35.80 -3.24 -0.19
CA CYS A 594 36.07 -2.22 -1.19
C CYS A 594 34.75 -1.61 -1.66
N ASP A 595 34.55 -0.33 -1.37
CA ASP A 595 33.42 0.45 -1.86
C ASP A 595 33.89 1.24 -3.08
N VAL A 596 33.51 0.78 -4.28
CA VAL A 596 34.10 1.26 -5.55
C VAL A 596 33.54 2.63 -5.97
N MET A 597 32.30 2.92 -5.57
CA MET A 597 31.57 4.17 -5.85
C MET A 597 30.94 4.69 -4.56
N ALA A 598 31.80 5.03 -3.61
CA ALA A 598 31.46 5.32 -2.24
C ALA A 598 30.66 6.61 -2.07
N GLY A 599 30.68 7.54 -3.02
CA GLY A 599 30.18 8.90 -2.83
C GLY A 599 30.83 9.51 -1.58
N ILE A 600 29.98 9.95 -0.64
CA ILE A 600 30.43 10.48 0.66
C ILE A 600 30.59 9.39 1.75
N GLY A 601 30.45 8.12 1.39
CA GLY A 601 30.69 6.95 2.24
C GLY A 601 29.52 6.43 3.09
N PRO A 602 28.28 6.32 2.58
CA PRO A 602 27.17 5.77 3.36
C PRO A 602 27.32 4.28 3.70
N PHE A 603 28.09 3.50 2.92
CA PHE A 603 28.52 2.16 3.34
C PHE A 603 29.83 2.21 4.12
N ALA A 604 30.82 2.94 3.61
CA ALA A 604 32.18 2.96 4.13
C ALA A 604 32.29 3.44 5.58
N VAL A 605 31.68 4.58 5.91
CA VAL A 605 31.80 5.20 7.24
C VAL A 605 31.10 4.33 8.31
N PRO A 606 29.86 3.86 8.12
CA PRO A 606 29.22 2.95 9.08
C PRO A 606 29.93 1.59 9.22
N ALA A 607 30.47 1.03 8.12
CA ALA A 607 31.28 -0.19 8.19
C ALA A 607 32.55 0.01 9.02
N GLY A 608 33.27 1.13 8.80
CA GLY A 608 34.43 1.51 9.60
C GLY A 608 34.11 1.65 11.10
N LYS A 609 32.93 2.18 11.43
CA LYS A 609 32.45 2.30 12.82
C LYS A 609 32.24 0.95 13.50
N ARG A 610 32.02 -0.11 12.72
CA ARG A 610 31.91 -1.50 13.18
C ARG A 610 33.24 -2.26 13.18
N GLY A 611 34.34 -1.59 12.87
CA GLY A 611 35.68 -2.19 12.85
C GLY A 611 35.96 -3.01 11.60
N VAL A 612 35.27 -2.71 10.50
CA VAL A 612 35.55 -3.27 9.17
C VAL A 612 36.56 -2.35 8.48
N PHE A 613 37.59 -2.91 7.87
CA PHE A 613 38.50 -2.13 7.05
C PHE A 613 37.86 -1.80 5.70
N VAL A 614 37.89 -0.56 5.28
CA VAL A 614 37.25 -0.14 4.03
C VAL A 614 38.20 0.67 3.16
N TRP A 615 38.37 0.24 1.92
CA TRP A 615 38.94 1.07 0.86
C TRP A 615 37.77 1.68 0.11
N ALA A 616 37.55 2.98 0.29
CA ALA A 616 36.40 3.70 -0.22
C ALA A 616 36.82 4.64 -1.34
N ASN A 617 36.37 4.37 -2.55
CA ASN A 617 36.73 5.13 -3.75
C ASN A 617 35.52 5.87 -4.29
N ASP A 618 35.71 7.12 -4.74
CA ASP A 618 34.74 7.78 -5.59
C ASP A 618 35.46 8.67 -6.61
N MET A 619 34.98 8.68 -7.85
CA MET A 619 35.61 9.45 -8.92
C MET A 619 35.33 10.96 -8.80
N ASN A 620 34.27 11.37 -8.12
CA ASN A 620 33.94 12.79 -7.93
C ASN A 620 34.84 13.41 -6.84
N PRO A 621 35.67 14.43 -7.17
CA PRO A 621 36.54 15.08 -6.18
C PRO A 621 35.78 15.71 -5.00
N GLU A 622 34.56 16.21 -5.20
CA GLU A 622 33.74 16.76 -4.11
C GLU A 622 33.21 15.63 -3.21
N SER A 623 32.78 14.50 -3.77
CA SER A 623 32.42 13.30 -2.99
C SER A 623 33.61 12.86 -2.13
N TYR A 624 34.81 12.76 -2.72
CA TYR A 624 36.03 12.38 -2.01
C TYR A 624 36.40 13.35 -0.88
N LYS A 625 36.26 14.66 -1.13
CA LYS A 625 36.46 15.71 -0.11
C LYS A 625 35.52 15.49 1.08
N TYR A 626 34.22 15.29 0.84
CA TYR A 626 33.26 15.07 1.92
C TYR A 626 33.38 13.68 2.57
N LEU A 627 33.81 12.66 1.83
CA LEU A 627 34.16 11.35 2.38
C LEU A 627 35.30 11.46 3.40
N LYS A 628 36.38 12.19 3.08
CA LYS A 628 37.47 12.45 4.05
C LYS A 628 36.97 13.12 5.33
N GLN A 629 36.17 14.17 5.18
CA GLN A 629 35.55 14.87 6.31
C GLN A 629 34.66 13.93 7.13
N GLY A 630 33.85 13.09 6.47
CA GLY A 630 33.01 12.08 7.11
C GLY A 630 33.83 11.03 7.89
N VAL A 631 34.94 10.57 7.33
CA VAL A 631 35.87 9.61 7.98
C VAL A 631 36.47 10.19 9.26
N GLU A 632 36.92 11.45 9.21
CA GLU A 632 37.47 12.18 10.36
C GLU A 632 36.40 12.44 11.43
N LYS A 633 35.27 13.03 11.02
CA LYS A 633 34.17 13.42 11.90
C LYS A 633 33.59 12.23 12.66
N ASN A 634 33.47 11.08 12.00
CA ASN A 634 32.95 9.86 12.60
C ASN A 634 34.02 9.02 13.29
N LYS A 635 35.29 9.49 13.31
CA LYS A 635 36.43 8.87 14.01
C LYS A 635 36.73 7.45 13.52
N VAL A 636 36.64 7.24 12.20
CA VAL A 636 36.88 5.95 11.54
C VAL A 636 38.14 5.93 10.67
N THR A 637 39.02 6.94 10.80
CA THR A 637 40.31 7.07 10.08
C THR A 637 41.20 5.83 10.12
N LYS A 638 41.16 5.08 11.24
CA LYS A 638 41.90 3.82 11.42
C LYS A 638 41.37 2.65 10.59
N PHE A 639 40.14 2.74 10.10
CA PHE A 639 39.45 1.66 9.40
C PHE A 639 39.12 2.03 7.95
N VAL A 640 38.86 3.29 7.63
CA VAL A 640 38.42 3.73 6.31
C VAL A 640 39.52 4.53 5.61
N ARG A 641 39.89 4.09 4.40
CA ARG A 641 40.86 4.73 3.52
C ARG A 641 40.14 5.29 2.29
N PRO A 642 40.08 6.62 2.14
CA PRO A 642 39.41 7.24 1.00
C PRO A 642 40.36 7.37 -0.21
N PHE A 643 39.83 7.14 -1.41
CA PHE A 643 40.50 7.25 -2.71
C PHE A 643 39.67 8.08 -3.68
N CYS A 644 40.33 8.67 -4.67
CA CYS A 644 39.72 9.47 -5.72
C CYS A 644 40.24 9.02 -7.09
N GLU A 645 39.82 7.84 -7.53
CA GLU A 645 40.22 7.24 -8.79
C GLU A 645 38.99 6.82 -9.62
N ASP A 646 39.21 6.59 -10.91
CA ASP A 646 38.24 5.87 -11.74
C ASP A 646 38.00 4.45 -11.18
N GLY A 647 36.73 4.02 -11.18
CA GLY A 647 36.33 2.75 -10.57
C GLY A 647 36.96 1.52 -11.21
N CYS A 648 37.18 1.54 -12.53
CA CYS A 648 37.84 0.43 -13.25
C CYS A 648 39.30 0.30 -12.79
N THR A 649 39.99 1.43 -12.68
CA THR A 649 41.38 1.49 -12.19
C THR A 649 41.48 1.04 -10.73
N PHE A 650 40.56 1.51 -9.90
CA PHE A 650 40.54 1.21 -8.47
C PHE A 650 40.35 -0.30 -8.21
N ILE A 651 39.42 -0.97 -8.90
CA ILE A 651 39.17 -2.42 -8.72
C ILE A 651 40.46 -3.21 -8.87
N HIS A 652 41.23 -2.96 -9.93
CA HIS A 652 42.48 -3.67 -10.17
C HIS A 652 43.52 -3.42 -9.07
N LYS A 653 43.73 -2.15 -8.69
CA LYS A 653 44.74 -1.78 -7.69
C LYS A 653 44.35 -2.17 -6.27
N ALA A 654 43.06 -2.31 -5.97
CA ALA A 654 42.58 -2.52 -4.61
C ALA A 654 43.17 -3.79 -3.97
N ALA A 655 43.18 -4.91 -4.70
CA ALA A 655 43.74 -6.17 -4.18
C ALA A 655 45.26 -6.06 -3.91
N ASP A 656 45.99 -5.40 -4.81
CA ASP A 656 47.43 -5.13 -4.64
C ASP A 656 47.69 -4.21 -3.44
N SER A 657 46.89 -3.16 -3.28
CA SER A 657 46.98 -2.21 -2.17
C SER A 657 46.72 -2.88 -0.81
N VAL A 658 45.69 -3.74 -0.73
CA VAL A 658 45.33 -4.47 0.49
C VAL A 658 46.42 -5.47 0.87
N LEU A 659 46.93 -6.24 -0.09
CA LEU A 659 48.02 -7.18 0.16
C LEU A 659 49.27 -6.46 0.65
N ASN A 660 49.69 -5.38 -0.02
CA ASN A 660 50.85 -4.59 0.37
C ASN A 660 50.69 -4.01 1.80
N ALA A 661 49.50 -3.57 2.17
CA ALA A 661 49.22 -3.07 3.53
C ALA A 661 49.32 -4.20 4.57
N SER A 662 48.81 -5.40 4.24
CA SER A 662 48.93 -6.58 5.10
C SER A 662 50.39 -7.02 5.26
N GLU A 663 51.19 -7.04 4.19
CA GLU A 663 52.61 -7.44 4.22
C GLU A 663 53.47 -6.45 5.01
N LYS A 664 53.13 -5.16 4.96
CA LYS A 664 53.75 -4.12 5.82
C LYS A 664 53.35 -4.24 7.30
N GLY A 665 52.45 -5.15 7.65
CA GLY A 665 51.97 -5.35 9.01
C GLY A 665 51.09 -4.20 9.52
N GLU A 666 50.41 -3.49 8.62
CA GLU A 666 49.50 -2.41 9.01
C GLU A 666 48.31 -2.94 9.82
N TYR A 667 47.84 -2.15 10.79
CA TYR A 667 46.77 -2.54 11.71
C TYR A 667 45.92 -1.34 12.14
N ALA A 668 44.70 -1.60 12.61
CA ALA A 668 43.91 -0.63 13.36
C ALA A 668 44.14 -0.79 14.87
N SER A 669 44.46 0.30 15.56
CA SER A 669 44.50 0.33 17.02
C SER A 669 43.14 0.70 17.61
N VAL A 670 42.56 -0.17 18.43
CA VAL A 670 41.24 0.00 19.05
C VAL A 670 41.38 0.11 20.56
N PRO A 671 40.96 1.23 21.17
CA PRO A 671 41.02 1.38 22.62
C PRO A 671 40.00 0.43 23.28
N GLN A 672 40.42 -0.25 24.35
CA GLN A 672 39.52 -1.07 25.16
C GLN A 672 38.71 -0.17 26.10
N LYS A 673 37.38 -0.38 26.16
CA LYS A 673 36.52 0.30 27.13
C LYS A 673 36.85 -0.21 28.54
N ARG A 674 37.04 0.71 29.49
CA ARG A 674 37.20 0.35 30.91
C ARG A 674 35.91 -0.31 31.41
N PRO A 675 35.98 -1.45 32.12
CA PRO A 675 34.81 -2.02 32.76
C PRO A 675 34.27 -1.04 33.82
N PHE A 676 32.94 -0.93 33.90
CA PHE A 676 32.20 0.04 34.74
C PHE A 676 32.48 -0.08 36.25
N LYS A 677 33.16 -1.15 36.69
CA LYS A 677 33.52 -1.44 38.09
C LYS A 677 35.04 -1.42 38.36
N SER A 678 35.84 -0.73 37.54
CA SER A 678 37.29 -0.66 37.76
C SER A 678 37.67 0.40 38.81
N LYS A 679 38.62 0.07 39.70
CA LYS A 679 39.11 1.00 40.74
C LYS A 679 39.78 2.23 40.09
N PRO A 680 39.68 3.43 40.68
CA PRO A 680 40.16 4.69 40.07
C PRO A 680 41.67 4.71 39.70
N ASN A 681 42.50 3.86 40.32
CA ASN A 681 43.95 3.77 40.07
C ASN A 681 44.40 2.61 39.17
N THR A 682 43.49 1.96 38.42
CA THR A 682 43.89 0.86 37.51
C THR A 682 44.39 1.44 36.18
N PRO A 683 45.58 1.05 35.67
CA PRO A 683 46.10 1.50 34.38
C PRO A 683 45.09 1.27 33.25
N ALA A 684 45.05 2.19 32.27
CA ALA A 684 44.17 2.00 31.11
C ALA A 684 44.55 0.69 30.38
N PRO A 685 43.58 -0.16 30.02
CA PRO A 685 43.86 -1.38 29.28
C PRO A 685 44.54 -1.07 27.95
N LYS A 686 45.54 -1.89 27.57
CA LYS A 686 46.30 -1.70 26.33
C LYS A 686 45.36 -1.77 25.10
N PRO A 687 45.57 -0.94 24.07
CA PRO A 687 44.79 -1.02 22.84
C PRO A 687 44.90 -2.40 22.18
N ILE A 688 43.80 -2.88 21.58
CA ILE A 688 43.81 -4.07 20.73
C ILE A 688 44.29 -3.64 19.34
N HIS A 689 45.26 -4.36 18.79
CA HIS A 689 45.70 -4.19 17.41
C HIS A 689 45.00 -5.22 16.52
N VAL A 690 44.21 -4.75 15.56
CA VAL A 690 43.53 -5.59 14.57
C VAL A 690 44.34 -5.50 13.27
N PRO A 691 45.01 -6.56 12.80
CA PRO A 691 45.78 -6.52 11.57
C PRO A 691 44.87 -6.45 10.33
N ILE A 692 45.36 -5.82 9.27
CA ILE A 692 44.69 -5.82 7.98
C ILE A 692 44.91 -7.18 7.31
N PRO A 693 43.86 -7.91 6.91
CA PRO A 693 44.02 -9.19 6.22
C PRO A 693 44.54 -9.01 4.79
N PRO A 694 45.20 -10.04 4.20
CA PRO A 694 45.82 -9.94 2.88
C PRO A 694 44.82 -9.99 1.71
N THR A 695 43.53 -10.21 1.97
CA THR A 695 42.50 -10.43 0.94
C THR A 695 41.25 -9.62 1.21
N ILE A 696 40.59 -9.23 0.12
CA ILE A 696 39.31 -8.50 0.16
C ILE A 696 38.17 -9.51 0.39
N SER A 697 37.29 -9.19 1.33
CA SER A 697 36.13 -10.02 1.66
C SER A 697 34.90 -9.65 0.82
N HIS A 698 34.69 -8.35 0.58
CA HIS A 698 33.54 -7.84 -0.18
C HIS A 698 33.91 -6.69 -1.11
N PHE A 699 33.25 -6.62 -2.26
CA PHE A 699 33.15 -5.42 -3.07
C PHE A 699 31.71 -4.92 -3.09
N VAL A 700 31.52 -3.60 -3.04
CA VAL A 700 30.23 -2.94 -3.18
C VAL A 700 30.32 -1.95 -4.34
N MET A 701 29.34 -2.02 -5.25
CA MET A 701 29.19 -1.09 -6.37
C MET A 701 27.77 -0.52 -6.38
N ASN A 702 27.61 0.73 -5.91
CA ASN A 702 26.32 1.42 -5.87
C ASN A 702 26.19 2.46 -7.00
N LEU A 703 26.27 1.97 -8.24
CA LEU A 703 26.06 2.76 -9.44
C LEU A 703 25.03 2.08 -10.36
N PRO A 704 23.74 2.03 -10.00
CA PRO A 704 22.81 1.04 -10.55
C PRO A 704 22.54 1.13 -12.06
N ALA A 705 22.87 2.27 -12.68
CA ALA A 705 22.76 2.42 -14.13
C ALA A 705 23.82 1.57 -14.88
N THR A 706 25.07 1.59 -14.40
CA THR A 706 26.24 1.08 -15.14
C THR A 706 27.14 0.14 -14.34
N ALA A 707 26.87 -0.12 -13.05
CA ALA A 707 27.77 -0.91 -12.19
C ALA A 707 28.07 -2.33 -12.71
N ILE A 708 27.13 -2.96 -13.43
CA ILE A 708 27.35 -4.28 -14.05
C ILE A 708 28.47 -4.22 -15.11
N GLU A 709 28.67 -3.08 -15.77
CA GLU A 709 29.68 -2.91 -16.82
C GLU A 709 31.10 -2.96 -16.27
N PHE A 710 31.27 -2.67 -14.97
CA PHE A 710 32.57 -2.73 -14.29
C PHE A 710 33.01 -4.17 -13.99
N LEU A 711 32.13 -5.17 -14.12
CA LEU A 711 32.40 -6.54 -13.69
C LEU A 711 33.58 -7.20 -14.44
N GLY A 712 33.86 -6.79 -15.68
CA GLY A 712 35.01 -7.28 -16.44
C GLY A 712 36.35 -7.00 -15.76
N HIS A 713 36.44 -5.93 -14.95
CA HIS A 713 37.68 -5.50 -14.28
C HIS A 713 38.05 -6.36 -13.06
N TYR A 714 37.20 -7.32 -12.67
CA TYR A 714 37.59 -8.35 -11.70
C TYR A 714 38.48 -9.44 -12.31
N ARG A 715 38.61 -9.48 -13.64
CA ARG A 715 39.45 -10.46 -14.33
C ARG A 715 40.92 -10.28 -13.94
N GLY A 716 41.52 -11.36 -13.45
CA GLY A 716 42.91 -11.36 -12.98
C GLY A 716 43.16 -10.52 -11.74
N LEU A 717 42.14 -10.29 -10.91
CA LEU A 717 42.27 -9.56 -9.65
C LEU A 717 43.32 -10.19 -8.70
N TYR A 718 43.46 -11.52 -8.73
CA TYR A 718 44.37 -12.30 -7.88
C TYR A 718 45.27 -13.25 -8.68
N VAL A 719 45.58 -12.92 -9.94
CA VAL A 719 46.45 -13.73 -10.78
C VAL A 719 47.77 -14.08 -10.07
N GLY A 720 48.11 -15.37 -9.98
CA GLY A 720 49.32 -15.85 -9.31
C GLY A 720 49.27 -15.79 -7.78
N ARG A 721 48.10 -15.52 -7.18
CA ARG A 721 47.87 -15.43 -5.72
C ARG A 721 46.79 -16.40 -5.24
N GLU A 722 46.67 -17.54 -5.91
CA GLU A 722 45.70 -18.59 -5.60
C GLU A 722 45.91 -19.15 -4.17
N SER A 723 47.16 -19.15 -3.71
CA SER A 723 47.56 -19.62 -2.37
C SER A 723 46.98 -18.79 -1.23
N LEU A 724 46.49 -17.57 -1.48
CA LEU A 724 45.83 -16.75 -0.46
C LEU A 724 44.42 -17.25 -0.12
N PHE A 725 43.84 -18.14 -0.92
CA PHE A 725 42.44 -18.57 -0.82
C PHE A 725 42.29 -20.08 -0.58
N SER A 726 41.08 -20.50 -0.21
CA SER A 726 40.71 -21.91 -0.10
C SER A 726 41.02 -22.67 -1.40
N PRO A 727 41.62 -23.88 -1.32
CA PRO A 727 41.84 -24.67 -0.10
C PRO A 727 43.14 -24.36 0.66
N ALA A 728 44.03 -23.51 0.16
CA ALA A 728 45.32 -23.22 0.80
C ALA A 728 45.17 -22.46 2.13
N THR A 729 44.16 -21.60 2.24
CA THR A 729 43.75 -20.93 3.47
C THR A 729 42.24 -21.12 3.73
N SER A 730 41.73 -20.56 4.83
CA SER A 730 40.29 -20.48 5.09
C SER A 730 39.60 -19.32 4.37
N ALA A 731 40.34 -18.43 3.70
CA ALA A 731 39.79 -17.26 3.03
C ALA A 731 39.04 -17.65 1.75
N LYS A 732 37.85 -17.08 1.57
CA LYS A 732 37.07 -17.22 0.32
C LYS A 732 37.41 -16.07 -0.63
N LEU A 733 37.17 -16.27 -1.93
CA LEU A 733 37.20 -15.16 -2.90
C LEU A 733 36.19 -14.06 -2.50
N PRO A 734 36.35 -12.82 -2.96
CA PRO A 734 35.45 -11.74 -2.58
C PRO A 734 34.00 -12.01 -2.96
N MET A 735 33.06 -11.59 -2.10
CA MET A 735 31.64 -11.48 -2.45
C MET A 735 31.43 -10.14 -3.17
N ILE A 736 30.83 -10.15 -4.36
CA ILE A 736 30.56 -8.95 -5.13
C ILE A 736 29.09 -8.56 -4.93
N HIS A 737 28.85 -7.33 -4.48
CA HIS A 737 27.52 -6.73 -4.37
C HIS A 737 27.38 -5.63 -5.44
N VAL A 738 26.62 -5.90 -6.49
CA VAL A 738 26.40 -4.98 -7.61
C VAL A 738 24.96 -4.52 -7.65
N HIS A 739 24.75 -3.21 -7.51
CA HIS A 739 23.42 -2.64 -7.68
C HIS A 739 23.10 -2.47 -9.17
N CYS A 740 21.85 -2.67 -9.56
CA CYS A 740 21.40 -2.49 -10.93
C CYS A 740 19.92 -2.10 -11.02
N PHE A 741 19.50 -1.61 -12.18
CA PHE A 741 18.09 -1.46 -12.50
C PHE A 741 17.60 -2.57 -13.43
N SER A 742 16.35 -3.01 -13.24
CA SER A 742 15.60 -3.86 -14.16
C SER A 742 14.11 -3.47 -14.17
N TYR A 743 13.35 -4.02 -15.12
CA TYR A 743 11.94 -3.71 -15.30
C TYR A 743 11.07 -4.25 -14.17
N LYS A 744 9.96 -3.55 -13.89
CA LYS A 744 8.96 -3.97 -12.90
C LYS A 744 8.05 -5.04 -13.52
N LEU A 745 8.40 -6.30 -13.32
CA LEU A 745 7.61 -7.47 -13.69
C LEU A 745 7.40 -8.35 -12.45
N ASP A 746 6.30 -9.12 -12.44
CA ASP A 746 5.89 -9.97 -11.31
C ASP A 746 6.33 -11.44 -11.47
N ASP A 747 7.11 -11.77 -12.50
CA ASP A 747 7.65 -13.10 -12.79
C ASP A 747 9.17 -13.17 -12.56
N ASP A 748 9.79 -14.32 -12.86
CA ASP A 748 11.24 -14.55 -12.71
C ASP A 748 12.10 -13.78 -13.73
N THR A 749 11.50 -12.96 -14.60
CA THR A 749 12.20 -12.27 -15.70
C THR A 749 13.31 -11.33 -15.22
N PRO A 750 13.11 -10.47 -14.18
CA PRO A 750 14.18 -9.60 -13.69
C PRO A 750 15.39 -10.39 -13.17
N LEU A 751 15.18 -11.56 -12.55
CA LEU A 751 16.26 -12.40 -12.06
C LEU A 751 17.10 -12.94 -13.22
N LYS A 752 16.45 -13.41 -14.29
CA LYS A 752 17.13 -13.94 -15.47
C LYS A 752 17.88 -12.84 -16.22
N ASP A 753 17.25 -11.70 -16.48
CA ASP A 753 17.87 -10.52 -17.10
C ASP A 753 19.16 -10.10 -16.37
N ILE A 754 19.08 -9.97 -15.04
CA ILE A 754 20.24 -9.57 -14.23
C ILE A 754 21.36 -10.62 -14.34
N CYS A 755 21.05 -11.91 -14.24
CA CYS A 755 22.04 -12.98 -14.39
C CYS A 755 22.67 -13.03 -15.79
N GLU A 756 21.89 -12.80 -16.84
CA GLU A 756 22.37 -12.74 -18.24
C GLU A 756 23.33 -11.55 -18.44
N ARG A 757 22.98 -10.37 -17.91
CA ARG A 757 23.85 -9.19 -17.96
C ARG A 757 25.14 -9.39 -17.16
N ILE A 758 25.07 -9.98 -15.97
CA ILE A 758 26.26 -10.33 -15.19
C ILE A 758 27.14 -11.32 -15.96
N THR A 759 26.53 -12.36 -16.55
CA THR A 759 27.23 -13.36 -17.39
C THR A 759 27.99 -12.71 -18.53
N LYS A 760 27.33 -11.77 -19.24
CA LYS A 760 27.93 -11.05 -20.36
C LYS A 760 29.21 -10.32 -19.98
N TYR A 761 29.24 -9.60 -18.85
CA TYR A 761 30.38 -8.78 -18.45
C TYR A 761 31.47 -9.55 -17.69
N LEU A 762 31.12 -10.62 -16.97
CA LEU A 762 32.12 -11.51 -16.34
C LEU A 762 32.76 -12.48 -17.33
N GLY A 763 32.04 -12.86 -18.39
CA GLY A 763 32.45 -13.91 -19.33
C GLY A 763 32.23 -15.34 -18.80
N VAL A 764 31.43 -15.49 -17.74
CA VAL A 764 31.13 -16.77 -17.06
C VAL A 764 29.64 -16.91 -16.87
N THR A 765 29.07 -18.08 -17.17
CA THR A 765 27.64 -18.32 -17.01
C THR A 765 27.23 -18.28 -15.54
N MET A 766 26.39 -17.31 -15.20
CA MET A 766 25.83 -17.12 -13.87
C MET A 766 24.35 -17.48 -13.85
N SER A 767 23.89 -18.15 -12.79
CA SER A 767 22.50 -18.58 -12.63
C SER A 767 21.90 -18.07 -11.31
N PRO A 768 20.57 -17.87 -11.22
CA PRO A 768 19.93 -17.52 -9.95
C PRO A 768 20.14 -18.60 -8.87
N GLY A 769 20.46 -18.22 -7.64
CA GLY A 769 20.66 -19.17 -6.55
C GLY A 769 21.28 -18.60 -5.28
N ASP A 770 21.79 -19.49 -4.42
CA ASP A 770 22.52 -19.14 -3.19
C ASP A 770 23.90 -18.56 -3.56
N PRO A 771 24.23 -17.32 -3.14
CA PRO A 771 25.46 -16.65 -3.55
C PRO A 771 26.73 -17.27 -2.94
N GLU A 772 26.60 -18.20 -1.99
CA GLU A 772 27.72 -19.00 -1.49
C GLU A 772 28.06 -20.20 -2.39
N GLN A 773 27.19 -20.54 -3.35
CA GLN A 773 27.44 -21.57 -4.36
C GLN A 773 28.16 -20.97 -5.58
N GLU A 774 28.99 -21.78 -6.22
CA GLU A 774 29.75 -21.35 -7.39
C GLU A 774 28.81 -20.98 -8.55
N ASN A 775 29.08 -19.84 -9.19
CA ASN A 775 28.32 -19.31 -10.31
C ASN A 775 26.82 -19.06 -10.03
N CYS A 776 26.46 -18.88 -8.76
CA CYS A 776 25.10 -18.52 -8.33
C CYS A 776 24.99 -17.06 -7.91
N VAL A 777 23.87 -16.42 -8.27
CA VAL A 777 23.56 -15.01 -7.97
C VAL A 777 22.28 -14.92 -7.15
N ALA A 778 22.36 -14.26 -5.99
CA ALA A 778 21.18 -13.80 -5.26
C ALA A 778 20.82 -12.39 -5.70
N VAL A 779 19.55 -12.18 -6.07
CA VAL A 779 19.02 -10.88 -6.48
C VAL A 779 18.05 -10.38 -5.41
N HIS A 780 18.39 -9.26 -4.78
CA HIS A 780 17.56 -8.61 -3.77
C HIS A 780 16.86 -7.39 -4.37
N ASN A 781 15.53 -7.28 -4.21
CA ASN A 781 14.79 -6.09 -4.58
C ASN A 781 14.98 -4.99 -3.52
N VAL A 782 15.57 -3.87 -3.92
CA VAL A 782 15.91 -2.77 -3.03
C VAL A 782 14.75 -1.78 -2.90
N ARG A 783 14.23 -1.29 -4.04
CA ARG A 783 13.13 -0.31 -4.08
C ARG A 783 12.55 -0.13 -5.48
N ASP A 784 11.31 0.37 -5.52
CA ASP A 784 10.72 0.97 -6.71
C ASP A 784 11.39 2.34 -7.01
N VAL A 785 11.71 2.58 -8.28
CA VAL A 785 12.43 3.78 -8.74
C VAL A 785 11.52 4.66 -9.61
N ALA A 786 10.77 4.03 -10.51
CA ALA A 786 9.76 4.64 -11.37
C ALA A 786 8.66 3.61 -11.65
N PRO A 787 7.50 3.97 -12.23
CA PRO A 787 6.38 3.05 -12.43
C PRO A 787 6.75 1.71 -13.08
N ALA A 788 7.68 1.72 -14.04
CA ALA A 788 8.13 0.51 -14.75
C ALA A 788 9.54 0.02 -14.34
N LYS A 789 10.17 0.60 -13.29
CA LYS A 789 11.60 0.39 -12.99
C LYS A 789 11.85 0.15 -11.51
N ARG A 790 12.59 -0.93 -11.21
CA ARG A 790 13.03 -1.31 -9.86
C ARG A 790 14.56 -1.30 -9.76
N MET A 791 15.04 -1.05 -8.55
CA MET A 791 16.45 -1.18 -8.18
C MET A 791 16.65 -2.52 -7.47
N PHE A 792 17.71 -3.23 -7.85
CA PHE A 792 18.11 -4.50 -7.28
C PHE A 792 19.56 -4.44 -6.81
N CYS A 793 19.93 -5.32 -5.87
CA CYS A 793 21.30 -5.64 -5.51
C CYS A 793 21.52 -7.12 -5.84
N ALA A 794 22.37 -7.40 -6.83
CA ALA A 794 22.82 -8.75 -7.13
C ALA A 794 24.09 -9.06 -6.32
N SER A 795 24.12 -10.22 -5.66
CA SER A 795 25.24 -10.68 -4.85
C SER A 795 25.72 -12.04 -5.33
N PHE A 796 27.02 -12.23 -5.49
CA PHE A 796 27.62 -13.50 -5.89
C PHE A 796 29.10 -13.58 -5.49
N ARG A 797 29.59 -14.80 -5.26
CA ARG A 797 31.02 -15.04 -5.04
C ARG A 797 31.78 -14.89 -6.37
N LEU A 798 32.87 -14.13 -6.40
CA LEU A 798 33.68 -13.95 -7.61
C LEU A 798 34.13 -15.33 -8.14
N PRO A 799 33.83 -15.70 -9.40
CA PRO A 799 34.24 -16.99 -9.96
C PRO A 799 35.76 -17.14 -10.00
N ARG A 800 36.26 -18.34 -9.68
CA ARG A 800 37.71 -18.61 -9.64
C ARG A 800 38.37 -18.36 -11.01
N GLU A 801 37.69 -18.78 -12.07
CA GLU A 801 38.15 -18.61 -13.46
C GLU A 801 38.23 -17.15 -13.90
N VAL A 802 37.54 -16.22 -13.22
CA VAL A 802 37.68 -14.78 -13.43
C VAL A 802 38.81 -14.24 -12.56
N ALA A 803 38.79 -14.55 -11.26
CA ALA A 803 39.74 -14.01 -10.28
C ALA A 803 41.20 -14.31 -10.62
N PHE A 804 41.48 -15.50 -11.17
CA PHE A 804 42.82 -16.01 -11.46
C PHE A 804 43.18 -16.02 -12.96
N ALA A 805 42.30 -15.51 -13.81
CA ALA A 805 42.62 -15.35 -15.24
C ALA A 805 43.79 -14.37 -15.46
N PRO A 806 44.43 -14.41 -16.64
CA PRO A 806 45.34 -13.32 -17.04
C PRO A 806 44.62 -11.97 -16.97
N ARG A 807 45.30 -10.97 -16.41
CA ARG A 807 44.80 -9.59 -16.32
C ARG A 807 44.58 -9.07 -17.74
N SER A 808 43.37 -8.60 -18.01
CA SER A 808 42.98 -7.98 -19.29
C SER A 808 43.50 -6.57 -19.42
#